data_AF-A0A3M6Z0B0-F1
#
_entry.id   AF-A0A3M6Z0B0-F1
#
_cell.length_a   1.000
_cell.length_b   1.000
_cell.length_c   1.000
_cell.angle_alpha   90.00
_cell.angle_beta   90.00
_cell.angle_gamma   90.00
#
_symmetry.space_group_name_H-M   'P 1'
#
loop_
_entity.id
_entity.type
_entity.pdbx_description
1 polymer ?
#
loop_
_entity_poly.entity_id
_entity_poly.type
_entity_poly.pdbx_seq_one_letter_code
_entity_poly.pdbx_strand_id
1 'polypeptide(L)'
;MARSSLFLALAASLLLVVSTINILHRFYPATLSFSWDIHRPIGGFNADDSVKKADDGTPYLLGVGKADITGPVVEINFMGYADPAQTGSGLRQRLYSRAFIIGSIDKPDDRFVYLVLDTQSGDTAIRAGILQGLAELGGEYIVYGNQNVAVTGTHSHSGPGAWLNYLLPQITSKGFHKPSYHAIVDGALASIVRAHDNLAPGRLSLGEVEVKDGNINRSPYAYLANKAEERAMYPHDVDKTMTVLRFTHMSNATDTSEPKDIGILTWFPVHGTSMYGNNTIVTGDNKGVAAWMFESSIDDPDFVAGFSQANVGDTSPNVLGAYCEYGDHVGEQCDFKTSLCGNKTQPCHGRGPYWGQHDSGTASTYEIGRRQFEAACKLWDSPSASDAWKPVRGNMVRGVHDFVDLSNHNFTLPNGTEVSTCPAALGYSFAAGTTDGPGAFDFKQAQPDDPNASPLWKVVGNRIAKPNDTQKACHAEKVILLDVGESENPYAWSPNIVDMQLLRVGDFYMIVSPGEATTMAGRRWREAVQQSAARALSSLPEDEQTSQPKGEKPTVVLGGPANTYAHYIATREEYSIQRYEGASTLYGPHTLDAYINYTLTHLLPPLKEMEEGDHHAPESSLDLSRPNTAIHGPQPPIQVNDSWSFIPPVIVDRAPLFKSFGAVKQDVSARYKPGDTVSATFVGANPRNNHRLDGTFAAVEKFDYERTLAWHEVRRDVDWSLVFEWRRTSEVVGTSEVQIKWETGWEMGGWRVRAGEDEEEMVEIGADKGDDGHGDLLLTRRREQQQRQRQRKDEDDLKGLYRLRYYGDARAFSGKITSFEGVSGEFRVE
;
A
#
# COMPACT_ATOMS: atom_id res chain seq x y z
N MET A 1 7.09 52.36 33.96
CA MET A 1 8.54 52.12 34.14
C MET A 1 8.80 50.62 34.17
N ALA A 2 9.64 50.17 33.23
CA ALA A 2 10.45 48.96 33.18
C ALA A 2 9.89 47.61 33.70
N ARG A 3 9.60 46.68 32.77
CA ARG A 3 10.05 45.26 32.75
C ARG A 3 9.46 44.56 31.52
N SER A 4 10.10 44.74 30.36
CA SER A 4 9.80 43.98 29.13
C SER A 4 10.99 43.94 28.17
N SER A 5 12.13 43.44 28.65
CA SER A 5 13.33 43.27 27.82
C SER A 5 14.03 41.93 27.99
N LEU A 6 13.72 41.16 29.05
CA LEU A 6 14.35 39.86 29.29
C LEU A 6 13.70 38.72 28.47
N PHE A 7 12.38 38.78 28.26
CA PHE A 7 11.65 37.75 27.48
C PHE A 7 11.94 37.85 25.96
N LEU A 8 12.03 39.07 25.43
CA LEU A 8 12.40 39.30 24.03
C LEU A 8 13.88 38.94 23.76
N ALA A 9 14.77 39.17 24.71
CA ALA A 9 16.16 38.74 24.61
C ALA A 9 16.31 37.20 24.66
N LEU A 10 15.57 36.52 25.54
CA LEU A 10 15.57 35.05 25.64
C LEU A 10 14.99 34.37 24.39
N ALA A 11 13.91 34.91 23.82
CA ALA A 11 13.32 34.40 22.57
C ALA A 11 14.24 34.61 21.35
N ALA A 12 14.93 35.75 21.26
CA ALA A 12 15.89 36.02 20.20
C ALA A 12 17.15 35.15 20.31
N SER A 13 17.63 34.85 21.52
CA SER A 13 18.75 33.92 21.72
C SER A 13 18.38 32.46 21.42
N LEU A 14 17.12 32.04 21.65
CA LEU A 14 16.65 30.70 21.30
C LEU A 14 16.56 30.53 19.76
N LEU A 15 16.11 31.57 19.05
CA LEU A 15 16.07 31.60 17.58
C LEU A 15 17.47 31.58 16.94
N LEU A 16 18.46 32.24 17.55
CA LEU A 16 19.86 32.20 17.09
C LEU A 16 20.55 30.86 17.36
N VAL A 17 20.23 30.18 18.46
CA VAL A 17 20.77 28.84 18.77
C VAL A 17 20.14 27.78 17.86
N VAL A 18 18.84 27.86 17.58
CA VAL A 18 18.16 26.96 16.63
C VAL A 18 18.64 27.21 15.19
N SER A 19 18.90 28.46 14.81
CA SER A 19 19.46 28.82 13.50
C SER A 19 20.90 28.32 13.31
N THR A 20 21.73 28.35 14.35
CA THR A 20 23.14 27.90 14.27
C THR A 20 23.28 26.36 14.30
N ILE A 21 22.38 25.64 14.97
CA ILE A 21 22.31 24.17 14.91
C ILE A 21 21.87 23.68 13.53
N ASN A 22 20.99 24.42 12.84
CA ASN A 22 20.57 24.08 11.48
C ASN A 22 21.69 24.25 10.43
N ILE A 23 22.69 25.08 10.70
CA ILE A 23 23.87 25.27 9.83
C ILE A 23 24.91 24.15 10.04
N LEU A 24 24.98 23.56 11.23
CA LEU A 24 25.89 22.44 11.53
C LEU A 24 25.36 21.08 11.04
N HIS A 25 24.07 20.95 10.75
CA HIS A 25 23.49 19.75 10.12
C HIS A 25 23.69 19.69 8.59
N ARG A 26 24.27 20.72 7.96
CA ARG A 26 24.61 20.72 6.52
C ARG A 26 25.98 20.11 6.18
N PHE A 27 26.79 19.72 7.18
CA PHE A 27 28.14 19.19 6.95
C PHE A 27 28.40 17.90 7.75
N TYR A 28 27.66 16.84 7.45
CA TYR A 28 28.11 15.47 7.73
C TYR A 28 27.67 14.57 6.57
N PRO A 29 28.58 14.20 5.64
CA PRO A 29 28.33 13.08 4.76
C PRO A 29 28.49 11.81 5.60
N ALA A 30 27.40 11.12 5.90
CA ALA A 30 27.49 9.77 6.43
C ALA A 30 27.74 8.83 5.25
N THR A 31 29.01 8.68 4.85
CA THR A 31 29.42 7.62 3.94
C THR A 31 29.38 6.31 4.71
N LEU A 32 28.28 5.57 4.60
CA LEU A 32 28.23 4.15 4.98
C LEU A 32 28.80 3.35 3.81
N SER A 33 30.06 2.90 3.93
CA SER A 33 30.63 1.94 3.00
C SER A 33 30.04 0.56 3.31
N PHE A 34 29.22 0.03 2.42
CA PHE A 34 28.92 -1.40 2.38
C PHE A 34 29.94 -2.07 1.45
N SER A 35 30.80 -2.93 1.99
CA SER A 35 31.68 -3.77 1.17
C SER A 35 30.92 -5.01 0.74
N TRP A 36 30.62 -5.12 -0.55
CA TRP A 36 30.09 -6.33 -1.15
C TRP A 36 31.25 -7.09 -1.80
N ASP A 37 31.59 -8.26 -1.27
CA ASP A 37 32.53 -9.19 -1.91
C ASP A 37 31.78 -9.93 -3.04
N ILE A 38 32.14 -9.60 -4.28
CA ILE A 38 31.55 -10.14 -5.50
C ILE A 38 32.36 -11.37 -5.93
N HIS A 39 31.71 -12.53 -6.06
CA HIS A 39 32.20 -13.64 -6.87
C HIS A 39 31.19 -13.94 -7.97
N ARG A 40 31.63 -13.76 -9.22
CA ARG A 40 30.88 -14.05 -10.46
C ARG A 40 31.16 -15.47 -10.95
N PRO A 41 30.24 -16.04 -11.73
CA PRO A 41 30.65 -16.55 -13.03
C PRO A 41 29.75 -16.04 -14.15
N ILE A 42 30.37 -15.41 -15.16
CA ILE A 42 29.75 -15.04 -16.43
C ILE A 42 29.84 -16.27 -17.35
N GLY A 43 28.70 -16.76 -17.82
CA GLY A 43 28.61 -17.75 -18.90
C GLY A 43 27.58 -17.30 -19.91
N GLY A 44 28.02 -16.97 -21.13
CA GLY A 44 27.13 -16.65 -22.25
C GLY A 44 26.40 -17.90 -22.72
N PHE A 45 25.10 -17.75 -23.00
CA PHE A 45 24.26 -18.83 -23.52
C PHE A 45 23.96 -18.60 -25.00
N ASN A 46 24.36 -19.58 -25.82
CA ASN A 46 23.79 -19.76 -27.15
C ASN A 46 22.55 -20.65 -26.99
N ALA A 47 21.40 -20.14 -27.42
CA ALA A 47 20.17 -20.90 -27.51
C ALA A 47 20.09 -21.54 -28.91
N ASP A 48 20.22 -22.85 -29.00
CA ASP A 48 19.50 -23.62 -30.02
C ASP A 48 19.21 -25.07 -29.57
N ASP A 49 18.12 -25.59 -30.12
CA ASP A 49 17.61 -26.97 -30.14
C ASP A 49 16.75 -27.53 -28.99
N SER A 50 15.45 -27.27 -29.16
CA SER A 50 14.38 -28.26 -29.41
C SER A 50 13.95 -29.27 -28.32
N VAL A 51 12.82 -28.97 -27.67
CA VAL A 51 11.74 -29.94 -27.37
C VAL A 51 10.39 -29.22 -27.53
N LYS A 52 9.59 -29.59 -28.55
CA LYS A 52 8.20 -29.14 -28.66
C LYS A 52 7.34 -29.83 -27.59
N LYS A 53 6.97 -29.10 -26.54
CA LYS A 53 5.85 -29.41 -25.64
C LYS A 53 4.73 -28.40 -25.85
N ALA A 54 3.52 -28.76 -25.38
CA ALA A 54 2.27 -28.00 -25.54
C ALA A 54 2.46 -26.49 -25.26
N ASP A 55 1.76 -25.66 -26.04
CA ASP A 55 1.88 -24.20 -26.09
C ASP A 55 1.89 -23.52 -24.71
N ASP A 56 3.08 -23.29 -24.18
CA ASP A 56 3.38 -23.03 -22.77
C ASP A 56 3.58 -21.54 -22.45
N GLY A 57 3.28 -20.65 -23.41
CA GLY A 57 3.39 -19.18 -23.27
C GLY A 57 4.75 -18.60 -23.67
N THR A 58 4.81 -17.28 -23.82
CA THR A 58 6.05 -16.59 -24.23
C THR A 58 7.05 -16.56 -23.06
N PRO A 59 8.34 -16.87 -23.29
CA PRO A 59 9.36 -16.75 -22.27
C PRO A 59 9.81 -15.29 -22.09
N TYR A 60 10.02 -14.88 -20.84
CA TYR A 60 10.42 -13.54 -20.42
C TYR A 60 11.61 -13.59 -19.45
N LEU A 61 12.31 -12.48 -19.25
CA LEU A 61 13.29 -12.32 -18.18
C LEU A 61 12.56 -11.86 -16.91
N LEU A 62 12.54 -12.68 -15.88
CA LEU A 62 11.72 -12.46 -14.67
C LEU A 62 12.60 -12.38 -13.43
N GLY A 63 12.32 -11.40 -12.56
CA GLY A 63 13.00 -11.24 -11.28
C GLY A 63 12.06 -10.68 -10.22
N VAL A 64 12.20 -11.16 -8.99
CA VAL A 64 11.40 -10.70 -7.84
C VAL A 64 12.29 -10.41 -6.64
N GLY A 65 11.89 -9.42 -5.83
CA GLY A 65 12.67 -9.02 -4.67
C GLY A 65 11.81 -8.35 -3.61
N LYS A 66 12.19 -8.53 -2.34
CA LYS A 66 11.52 -7.95 -1.18
C LYS A 66 12.53 -7.27 -0.26
N ALA A 67 12.21 -6.11 0.28
CA ALA A 67 13.03 -5.44 1.28
C ALA A 67 12.19 -4.59 2.25
N ASP A 68 12.68 -4.44 3.48
CA ASP A 68 12.02 -3.67 4.54
C ASP A 68 12.02 -2.17 4.23
N ILE A 69 10.86 -1.53 4.36
CA ILE A 69 10.66 -0.07 4.22
C ILE A 69 10.11 0.56 5.50
N THR A 70 10.14 -0.17 6.62
CA THR A 70 9.54 0.27 7.88
C THR A 70 10.21 1.54 8.38
N GLY A 71 9.46 2.65 8.28
CA GLY A 71 9.88 3.94 8.80
C GLY A 71 9.82 4.03 10.33
N PRO A 72 9.78 5.26 10.87
CA PRO A 72 9.77 5.46 12.31
C PRO A 72 8.44 5.02 12.94
N VAL A 73 8.49 3.98 13.77
CA VAL A 73 7.31 3.33 14.36
C VAL A 73 6.72 4.07 15.57
N VAL A 74 7.31 5.21 15.97
CA VAL A 74 6.80 6.04 17.08
C VAL A 74 6.85 7.53 16.76
N GLU A 75 6.02 8.32 17.44
CA GLU A 75 6.03 9.79 17.46
C GLU A 75 5.88 10.46 16.06
N ILE A 76 5.55 9.69 15.04
CA ILE A 76 5.21 10.15 13.69
C ILE A 76 3.75 9.81 13.43
N ASN A 77 3.00 10.77 12.90
CA ASN A 77 1.60 10.57 12.50
C ASN A 77 1.52 9.51 11.41
N PHE A 78 0.53 8.63 11.48
CA PHE A 78 0.25 7.72 10.39
C PHE A 78 -0.34 8.46 9.19
N MET A 79 -0.05 7.95 8.00
CA MET A 79 -0.57 8.54 6.76
C MET A 79 -1.88 7.87 6.36
N GLY A 80 -2.89 8.66 6.02
CA GLY A 80 -4.18 8.14 5.55
C GLY A 80 -5.37 8.89 6.13
N TYR A 81 -5.71 8.60 7.38
CA TYR A 81 -6.90 9.15 8.06
C TYR A 81 -6.90 10.65 8.32
N ALA A 82 -5.74 11.32 8.17
CA ALA A 82 -5.58 12.74 8.43
C ALA A 82 -5.97 13.16 9.87
N ASP A 83 -5.85 12.24 10.84
CA ASP A 83 -6.08 12.50 12.27
C ASP A 83 -4.75 12.80 12.98
N PRO A 84 -4.52 14.02 13.49
CA PRO A 84 -3.32 14.37 14.25
C PRO A 84 -3.10 13.54 15.53
N ALA A 85 -4.15 12.90 16.07
CA ALA A 85 -4.06 12.03 17.23
C ALA A 85 -3.51 10.63 16.89
N GLN A 86 -3.57 10.21 15.62
CA GLN A 86 -3.08 8.92 15.16
C GLN A 86 -1.54 8.93 15.01
N THR A 87 -0.84 9.04 16.14
CA THR A 87 0.61 9.08 16.21
C THR A 87 1.16 7.72 16.60
N GLY A 88 2.15 7.20 15.86
CA GLY A 88 2.75 5.90 16.09
C GLY A 88 3.23 5.70 17.53
N SER A 89 3.00 4.50 18.05
CA SER A 89 3.37 4.07 19.39
C SER A 89 4.02 2.68 19.41
N GLY A 90 4.24 2.05 18.26
CA GLY A 90 4.74 0.69 18.19
C GLY A 90 4.64 0.03 16.81
N LEU A 91 4.92 -1.26 16.78
CA LEU A 91 4.99 -2.11 15.60
C LEU A 91 4.34 -3.47 15.90
N ARG A 92 3.46 -3.93 15.01
CA ARG A 92 2.96 -5.32 14.98
C ARG A 92 3.42 -6.05 13.73
N GLN A 93 3.56 -5.33 12.61
CA GLN A 93 4.00 -5.92 11.35
C GLN A 93 4.88 -4.93 10.59
N ARG A 94 6.07 -5.41 10.19
CA ARG A 94 6.97 -4.70 9.27
C ARG A 94 6.30 -4.40 7.93
N LEU A 95 6.72 -3.31 7.30
CA LEU A 95 6.27 -2.83 5.99
C LEU A 95 7.33 -3.18 4.94
N TYR A 96 6.93 -3.65 3.77
CA TYR A 96 7.86 -4.07 2.73
C TYR A 96 7.64 -3.36 1.39
N SER A 97 8.73 -3.20 0.65
CA SER A 97 8.72 -3.03 -0.80
C SER A 97 8.84 -4.40 -1.46
N ARG A 98 7.95 -4.70 -2.41
CA ARG A 98 7.99 -5.91 -3.25
C ARG A 98 8.13 -5.51 -4.71
N ALA A 99 9.23 -5.89 -5.34
CA ALA A 99 9.58 -5.54 -6.70
C ALA A 99 9.37 -6.73 -7.64
N PHE A 100 8.75 -6.46 -8.78
CA PHE A 100 8.52 -7.42 -9.86
C PHE A 100 9.11 -6.86 -11.15
N ILE A 101 10.14 -7.53 -11.68
CA ILE A 101 10.82 -7.15 -12.92
C ILE A 101 10.39 -8.10 -14.03
N ILE A 102 9.92 -7.53 -15.13
CA ILE A 102 9.54 -8.25 -16.35
C ILE A 102 10.32 -7.63 -17.50
N GLY A 103 11.10 -8.44 -18.20
CA GLY A 103 11.93 -8.05 -19.33
C GLY A 103 11.75 -8.95 -20.55
N SER A 104 12.07 -8.44 -21.73
CA SER A 104 12.22 -9.26 -22.93
C SER A 104 13.52 -10.08 -22.86
N ILE A 105 13.49 -11.32 -23.33
CA ILE A 105 14.71 -12.13 -23.47
C ILE A 105 15.56 -11.62 -24.64
N ASP A 106 14.92 -11.28 -25.77
CA ASP A 106 15.59 -10.88 -27.00
C ASP A 106 16.16 -9.45 -26.90
N LYS A 107 15.49 -8.59 -26.14
CA LYS A 107 15.92 -7.21 -25.87
C LYS A 107 15.88 -6.96 -24.36
N PRO A 108 16.90 -7.40 -23.60
CA PRO A 108 16.88 -7.28 -22.15
C PRO A 108 16.68 -5.85 -21.63
N ASP A 109 17.04 -4.81 -22.38
CA ASP A 109 16.80 -3.42 -21.96
C ASP A 109 15.31 -3.02 -22.01
N ASP A 110 14.51 -3.72 -22.82
CA ASP A 110 13.05 -3.63 -22.83
C ASP A 110 12.51 -4.40 -21.62
N ARG A 111 12.56 -3.74 -20.45
CA ARG A 111 12.06 -4.24 -19.17
C ARG A 111 11.36 -3.15 -18.37
N PHE A 112 10.52 -3.55 -17.42
CA PHE A 112 9.94 -2.66 -16.43
C PHE A 112 9.92 -3.28 -15.03
N VAL A 113 9.73 -2.42 -14.04
CA VAL A 113 9.58 -2.77 -12.63
C VAL A 113 8.23 -2.28 -12.12
N TYR A 114 7.48 -3.18 -11.51
CA TYR A 114 6.27 -2.86 -10.76
C TYR A 114 6.54 -3.04 -9.27
N LEU A 115 6.48 -1.97 -8.49
CA LEU A 115 6.64 -2.01 -7.03
C LEU A 115 5.29 -2.02 -6.35
N VAL A 116 5.14 -2.90 -5.34
CA VAL A 116 4.08 -2.84 -4.33
C VAL A 116 4.71 -2.47 -3.00
N LEU A 117 4.44 -1.26 -2.52
CA LEU A 117 4.91 -0.75 -1.24
C LEU A 117 3.80 -0.86 -0.19
N ASP A 118 4.12 -1.35 1.01
CA ASP A 118 3.23 -1.29 2.18
C ASP A 118 3.12 0.15 2.76
N THR A 119 2.76 1.10 1.89
CA THR A 119 2.56 2.52 2.15
C THR A 119 1.15 2.95 1.74
N GLN A 120 0.76 4.17 2.12
CA GLN A 120 -0.52 4.74 1.71
C GLN A 120 -0.61 4.95 0.17
N SER A 121 0.48 5.23 -0.51
CA SER A 121 0.49 5.44 -1.96
C SER A 121 1.93 5.38 -2.49
N GLY A 122 2.08 5.32 -3.81
CA GLY A 122 3.26 5.90 -4.44
C GLY A 122 3.23 7.43 -4.36
N ASP A 123 4.39 8.08 -4.43
CA ASP A 123 4.49 9.55 -4.32
C ASP A 123 5.64 10.13 -5.14
N THR A 124 5.46 11.37 -5.60
CA THR A 124 6.38 12.06 -6.50
C THR A 124 7.79 12.13 -5.92
N ALA A 125 7.93 12.41 -4.61
CA ALA A 125 9.23 12.48 -3.95
C ALA A 125 9.86 11.09 -3.84
N ILE A 126 9.08 10.08 -3.43
CA ILE A 126 9.54 8.70 -3.30
C ILE A 126 10.03 8.16 -4.64
N ARG A 127 9.21 8.30 -5.70
CA ARG A 127 9.57 7.89 -7.06
C ARG A 127 10.82 8.62 -7.55
N ALA A 128 10.91 9.93 -7.37
CA ALA A 128 12.10 10.69 -7.73
C ALA A 128 13.36 10.21 -6.99
N GLY A 129 13.25 9.89 -5.70
CA GLY A 129 14.34 9.32 -4.90
C GLY A 129 14.80 7.96 -5.39
N ILE A 130 13.86 7.06 -5.71
CA ILE A 130 14.16 5.74 -6.27
C ILE A 130 14.87 5.88 -7.61
N LEU A 131 14.35 6.71 -8.52
CA LEU A 131 14.96 6.94 -9.84
C LEU A 131 16.36 7.55 -9.73
N GLN A 132 16.55 8.50 -8.81
CA GLN A 132 17.87 9.06 -8.52
C GLN A 132 18.83 7.98 -7.99
N GLY A 133 18.40 7.18 -7.02
CA GLY A 133 19.22 6.10 -6.45
C GLY A 133 19.62 5.05 -7.49
N LEU A 134 18.71 4.66 -8.38
CA LEU A 134 19.00 3.73 -9.49
C LEU A 134 20.04 4.32 -10.46
N ALA A 135 19.91 5.61 -10.78
CA ALA A 135 20.89 6.31 -11.61
C ALA A 135 22.27 6.40 -10.93
N GLU A 136 22.31 6.61 -9.61
CA GLU A 136 23.54 6.66 -8.81
C GLU A 136 24.23 5.30 -8.65
N LEU A 137 23.46 4.19 -8.59
CA LEU A 137 24.02 2.83 -8.63
C LEU A 137 24.76 2.56 -9.96
N GLY A 138 24.31 3.17 -11.07
CA GLY A 138 24.95 3.08 -12.38
C GLY A 138 24.94 1.67 -12.97
N GLY A 139 25.82 1.40 -13.95
CA GLY A 139 25.99 0.08 -14.53
C GLY A 139 24.70 -0.49 -15.13
N GLU A 140 24.28 -1.68 -14.68
CA GLU A 140 23.11 -2.40 -15.17
C GLU A 140 21.77 -1.79 -14.68
N TYR A 141 21.81 -0.87 -13.71
CA TYR A 141 20.62 -0.21 -13.16
C TYR A 141 20.17 1.03 -13.95
N ILE A 142 21.00 1.54 -14.87
CA ILE A 142 20.66 2.74 -15.69
C ILE A 142 19.48 2.50 -16.63
N VAL A 143 19.11 1.24 -16.85
CA VAL A 143 17.95 0.84 -17.65
C VAL A 143 16.62 1.26 -17.00
N TYR A 144 16.62 1.46 -15.68
CA TYR A 144 15.43 1.82 -14.92
C TYR A 144 15.27 3.34 -14.84
N GLY A 145 14.23 3.85 -15.50
CA GLY A 145 13.90 5.26 -15.63
C GLY A 145 12.40 5.53 -15.49
N ASN A 146 11.99 6.74 -15.85
CA ASN A 146 10.59 7.18 -15.76
C ASN A 146 9.63 6.28 -16.55
N GLN A 147 10.05 5.84 -17.74
CA GLN A 147 9.26 5.00 -18.65
C GLN A 147 8.86 3.65 -18.05
N ASN A 148 9.68 3.08 -17.17
CA ASN A 148 9.58 1.66 -16.83
C ASN A 148 9.71 1.33 -15.34
N VAL A 149 9.73 2.30 -14.44
CA VAL A 149 9.54 2.05 -13.00
C VAL A 149 8.13 2.50 -12.63
N ALA A 150 7.34 1.65 -11.98
CA ALA A 150 6.03 1.97 -11.44
C ALA A 150 6.04 1.78 -9.92
N VAL A 151 5.65 2.81 -9.17
CA VAL A 151 5.69 2.82 -7.70
C VAL A 151 4.27 2.83 -7.16
N THR A 152 3.74 1.69 -6.72
CA THR A 152 2.36 1.59 -6.21
C THR A 152 2.35 1.37 -4.70
N GLY A 153 1.34 1.92 -4.01
CA GLY A 153 1.10 1.65 -2.59
C GLY A 153 -0.03 0.63 -2.39
N THR A 154 0.04 -0.18 -1.34
CA THR A 154 -1.08 -1.02 -0.88
C THR A 154 -2.20 -0.20 -0.26
N HIS A 155 -2.00 1.11 -0.09
CA HIS A 155 -2.95 2.03 0.51
C HIS A 155 -3.28 1.67 1.96
N SER A 156 -2.26 1.24 2.72
CA SER A 156 -2.36 1.09 4.18
C SER A 156 -2.43 2.45 4.87
N HIS A 157 -3.39 2.60 5.78
CA HIS A 157 -3.55 3.78 6.66
C HIS A 157 -2.91 3.58 8.04
N SER A 158 -2.11 2.51 8.21
CA SER A 158 -1.43 2.15 9.47
C SER A 158 0.10 2.17 9.36
N GLY A 159 0.64 2.90 8.38
CA GLY A 159 2.08 3.16 8.23
C GLY A 159 2.46 4.58 8.62
N PRO A 160 3.73 4.84 9.02
CA PRO A 160 4.19 6.18 9.35
C PRO A 160 4.16 7.10 8.12
N GLY A 161 3.73 8.35 8.32
CA GLY A 161 3.69 9.40 7.31
C GLY A 161 4.95 10.26 7.25
N ALA A 162 4.75 11.53 6.88
CA ALA A 162 5.79 12.56 6.72
C ALA A 162 6.82 12.27 5.61
N TRP A 163 6.39 11.79 4.45
CA TRP A 163 7.27 11.53 3.29
C TRP A 163 6.68 11.96 1.94
N LEU A 164 5.46 12.50 1.93
CA LEU A 164 4.77 12.95 0.72
C LEU A 164 5.32 14.27 0.21
N ASN A 165 5.39 14.43 -1.11
CA ASN A 165 6.03 15.57 -1.76
C ASN A 165 5.31 16.90 -1.50
N TYR A 166 3.98 16.91 -1.55
CA TYR A 166 3.20 18.16 -1.52
C TYR A 166 2.74 18.54 -0.11
N LEU A 167 2.52 19.84 0.14
CA LEU A 167 2.27 20.35 1.50
C LEU A 167 0.99 19.83 2.14
N LEU A 168 -0.12 19.73 1.41
CA LEU A 168 -1.43 19.43 1.99
C LEU A 168 -1.40 18.17 2.89
N PRO A 169 -0.93 17.00 2.42
CA PRO A 169 -0.86 15.80 3.27
C PRO A 169 0.25 15.85 4.33
N GLN A 170 1.21 16.78 4.24
CA GLN A 170 2.21 16.98 5.29
C GLN A 170 1.65 17.70 6.53
N ILE A 171 0.52 18.40 6.42
CA ILE A 171 -0.03 19.22 7.52
C ILE A 171 -0.29 18.37 8.77
N THR A 172 -0.96 17.22 8.63
CA THR A 172 -1.31 16.34 9.75
C THR A 172 -0.09 15.67 10.37
N SER A 173 0.89 15.35 9.54
CA SER A 173 2.16 14.77 9.95
C SER A 173 3.20 15.78 10.44
N LYS A 174 2.83 17.07 10.49
CA LYS A 174 3.66 18.20 10.95
C LYS A 174 4.89 18.44 10.05
N GLY A 175 4.80 18.09 8.77
CA GLY A 175 5.83 18.36 7.76
C GLY A 175 6.46 17.10 7.17
N PHE A 176 7.63 17.26 6.57
CA PHE A 176 8.41 16.21 5.94
C PHE A 176 9.50 15.68 6.89
N HIS A 177 9.65 14.36 6.98
CA HIS A 177 10.62 13.67 7.82
C HIS A 177 11.55 12.84 6.93
N LYS A 178 12.76 13.36 6.69
CA LYS A 178 13.76 12.69 5.84
C LYS A 178 14.03 11.22 6.22
N PRO A 179 14.10 10.82 7.51
CA PRO A 179 14.25 9.41 7.84
C PRO A 179 13.06 8.53 7.42
N SER A 180 11.82 9.05 7.42
CA SER A 180 10.66 8.30 6.87
C SER A 180 10.81 8.09 5.37
N TYR A 181 11.19 9.17 4.66
CA TYR A 181 11.48 9.14 3.23
C TYR A 181 12.59 8.15 2.86
N HIS A 182 13.75 8.23 3.55
CA HIS A 182 14.89 7.36 3.27
C HIS A 182 14.59 5.88 3.54
N ALA A 183 13.85 5.56 4.61
CA ALA A 183 13.46 4.17 4.88
C ALA A 183 12.70 3.55 3.68
N ILE A 184 11.83 4.33 3.04
CA ILE A 184 11.07 3.89 1.87
C ILE A 184 11.96 3.82 0.62
N VAL A 185 12.73 4.88 0.33
CA VAL A 185 13.59 4.94 -0.87
C VAL A 185 14.68 3.86 -0.83
N ASP A 186 15.40 3.74 0.29
CA ASP A 186 16.51 2.81 0.43
C ASP A 186 16.02 1.35 0.38
N GLY A 187 14.89 1.06 1.05
CA GLY A 187 14.26 -0.26 1.00
C GLY A 187 13.70 -0.58 -0.39
N ALA A 188 13.10 0.38 -1.10
CA ALA A 188 12.66 0.16 -2.48
C ALA A 188 13.84 -0.07 -3.44
N LEU A 189 14.96 0.63 -3.28
CA LEU A 189 16.18 0.34 -4.04
C LEU A 189 16.68 -1.08 -3.76
N ALA A 190 16.71 -1.49 -2.49
CA ALA A 190 17.14 -2.83 -2.10
C ALA A 190 16.22 -3.92 -2.68
N SER A 191 14.90 -3.73 -2.73
CA SER A 191 13.99 -4.71 -3.35
C SER A 191 14.21 -4.80 -4.87
N ILE A 192 14.46 -3.69 -5.55
CA ILE A 192 14.78 -3.66 -6.99
C ILE A 192 16.12 -4.37 -7.26
N VAL A 193 17.15 -4.10 -6.46
CA VAL A 193 18.45 -4.76 -6.58
C VAL A 193 18.30 -6.27 -6.41
N ARG A 194 17.61 -6.72 -5.35
CA ARG A 194 17.32 -8.16 -5.13
C ARG A 194 16.56 -8.77 -6.31
N ALA A 195 15.59 -8.06 -6.87
CA ALA A 195 14.84 -8.52 -8.03
C ALA A 195 15.69 -8.58 -9.31
N HIS A 196 16.59 -7.61 -9.51
CA HIS A 196 17.51 -7.56 -10.63
C HIS A 196 18.53 -8.70 -10.57
N ASP A 197 19.12 -8.93 -9.40
CA ASP A 197 20.12 -9.97 -9.18
C ASP A 197 19.54 -11.38 -9.35
N ASN A 198 18.21 -11.52 -9.19
CA ASN A 198 17.45 -12.76 -9.38
C ASN A 198 16.81 -12.88 -10.78
N LEU A 199 17.23 -12.08 -11.77
CA LEU A 199 16.69 -12.18 -13.13
C LEU A 199 17.07 -13.51 -13.80
N ALA A 200 16.07 -14.28 -14.22
CA ALA A 200 16.26 -15.49 -15.02
C ALA A 200 15.12 -15.69 -16.03
N PRO A 201 15.35 -16.47 -17.12
CA PRO A 201 14.29 -16.85 -18.04
C PRO A 201 13.13 -17.55 -17.32
N GLY A 202 11.92 -17.13 -17.61
CA GLY A 202 10.71 -17.60 -16.96
C GLY A 202 9.48 -17.39 -17.81
N ARG A 203 8.32 -17.76 -17.26
CA ARG A 203 7.01 -17.58 -17.88
C ARG A 203 6.02 -16.93 -16.93
N LEU A 204 5.05 -16.27 -17.54
CA LEU A 204 3.98 -15.58 -16.86
C LEU A 204 2.65 -16.25 -17.17
N SER A 205 1.83 -16.44 -16.13
CA SER A 205 0.46 -16.94 -16.26
C SER A 205 -0.51 -16.08 -15.46
N LEU A 206 -1.66 -15.78 -16.06
CA LEU A 206 -2.75 -15.01 -15.46
C LEU A 206 -3.85 -15.94 -14.98
N GLY A 207 -4.42 -15.63 -13.82
CA GLY A 207 -5.63 -16.26 -13.35
C GLY A 207 -6.54 -15.25 -12.67
N GLU A 208 -7.83 -15.59 -12.56
CA GLU A 208 -8.83 -14.77 -11.90
C GLU A 208 -9.58 -15.58 -10.85
N VAL A 209 -9.85 -14.97 -9.70
CA VAL A 209 -10.55 -15.60 -8.59
C VAL A 209 -11.40 -14.60 -7.84
N GLU A 210 -12.60 -14.98 -7.41
CA GLU A 210 -13.47 -14.13 -6.61
C GLU A 210 -13.05 -14.11 -5.14
N VAL A 211 -12.92 -12.92 -4.56
CA VAL A 211 -12.74 -12.71 -3.12
C VAL A 211 -14.09 -12.41 -2.48
N LYS A 212 -14.67 -13.41 -1.85
CA LYS A 212 -15.96 -13.27 -1.15
C LYS A 212 -15.81 -12.44 0.10
N ASP A 213 -16.77 -11.54 0.32
CA ASP A 213 -16.83 -10.64 1.46
C ASP A 213 -15.50 -9.91 1.75
N GLY A 214 -14.70 -9.65 0.70
CA GLY A 214 -13.42 -8.94 0.84
C GLY A 214 -13.56 -7.42 0.87
N ASN A 215 -14.66 -6.89 0.34
CA ASN A 215 -14.92 -5.45 0.24
C ASN A 215 -16.43 -5.12 0.18
N ILE A 216 -16.80 -3.86 0.40
CA ILE A 216 -18.13 -3.28 0.17
C ILE A 216 -17.98 -1.87 -0.43
N ASN A 217 -19.01 -1.35 -1.12
CA ASN A 217 -19.00 0.04 -1.57
C ASN A 217 -19.30 0.98 -0.39
N ARG A 218 -18.46 1.99 -0.14
CA ARG A 218 -18.66 2.99 0.93
C ARG A 218 -19.40 4.26 0.47
N SER A 219 -19.64 4.37 -0.83
CA SER A 219 -20.38 5.47 -1.48
C SER A 219 -21.44 4.95 -2.47
N PRO A 220 -22.31 3.99 -2.08
CA PRO A 220 -23.26 3.36 -2.99
C PRO A 220 -24.25 4.36 -3.62
N TYR A 221 -24.59 5.43 -2.90
CA TYR A 221 -25.43 6.50 -3.46
C TYR A 221 -24.78 7.19 -4.67
N ALA A 222 -23.46 7.39 -4.65
CA ALA A 222 -22.73 7.95 -5.79
C ALA A 222 -22.66 6.94 -6.94
N TYR A 223 -22.37 5.66 -6.64
CA TYR A 223 -22.36 4.60 -7.65
C TYR A 223 -23.69 4.52 -8.41
N LEU A 224 -24.82 4.66 -7.73
CA LEU A 224 -26.16 4.63 -8.32
C LEU A 224 -26.44 5.76 -9.32
N ALA A 225 -25.63 6.83 -9.32
CA ALA A 225 -25.73 7.92 -10.31
C ALA A 225 -25.21 7.50 -11.70
N ASN A 226 -24.34 6.49 -11.78
CA ASN A 226 -23.94 5.91 -13.06
C ASN A 226 -25.16 5.33 -13.80
N LYS A 227 -25.08 5.31 -15.14
CA LYS A 227 -26.19 4.88 -16.01
C LYS A 227 -26.69 3.49 -15.64
N ALA A 228 -28.01 3.32 -15.60
CA ALA A 228 -28.63 2.07 -15.16
C ALA A 228 -28.23 0.88 -16.04
N GLU A 229 -28.12 1.11 -17.36
CA GLU A 229 -27.73 0.10 -18.35
C GLU A 229 -26.28 -0.35 -18.16
N GLU A 230 -25.39 0.58 -17.80
CA GLU A 230 -23.98 0.28 -17.52
C GLU A 230 -23.86 -0.51 -16.21
N ARG A 231 -24.56 -0.09 -15.15
CA ARG A 231 -24.56 -0.83 -13.87
C ARG A 231 -25.08 -2.26 -14.03
N ALA A 232 -26.05 -2.48 -14.90
CA ALA A 232 -26.62 -3.81 -15.17
C ALA A 232 -25.63 -4.79 -15.83
N MET A 233 -24.49 -4.30 -16.35
CA MET A 233 -23.43 -5.16 -16.88
C MET A 233 -22.61 -5.86 -15.79
N TYR A 234 -22.73 -5.42 -14.53
CA TYR A 234 -21.93 -5.92 -13.41
C TYR A 234 -22.83 -6.48 -12.31
N PRO A 235 -22.46 -7.62 -11.69
CA PRO A 235 -23.25 -8.23 -10.61
C PRO A 235 -23.20 -7.44 -9.29
N HIS A 236 -22.18 -6.61 -9.11
CA HIS A 236 -21.89 -5.90 -7.86
C HIS A 236 -21.47 -4.45 -8.11
N ASP A 237 -21.68 -3.60 -7.10
CA ASP A 237 -21.25 -2.20 -7.05
C ASP A 237 -19.79 -2.02 -6.62
N VAL A 238 -19.06 -3.13 -6.47
CA VAL A 238 -17.60 -3.21 -6.30
C VAL A 238 -17.07 -4.36 -7.15
N ASP A 239 -15.79 -4.34 -7.50
CA ASP A 239 -15.15 -5.49 -8.15
C ASP A 239 -14.81 -6.56 -7.11
N LYS A 240 -15.32 -7.78 -7.34
CA LYS A 240 -15.07 -8.96 -6.48
C LYS A 240 -13.96 -9.87 -7.01
N THR A 241 -13.58 -9.71 -8.27
CA THR A 241 -12.54 -10.50 -8.92
C THR A 241 -11.16 -9.96 -8.57
N MET A 242 -10.28 -10.83 -8.07
CA MET A 242 -8.84 -10.64 -8.00
C MET A 242 -8.20 -11.22 -9.25
N THR A 243 -7.37 -10.43 -9.93
CA THR A 243 -6.48 -10.91 -10.98
C THR A 243 -5.12 -11.25 -10.37
N VAL A 244 -4.54 -12.39 -10.74
CA VAL A 244 -3.26 -12.89 -10.24
C VAL A 244 -2.32 -13.17 -11.41
N LEU A 245 -1.13 -12.60 -11.38
CA LEU A 245 -0.01 -12.89 -12.28
C LEU A 245 1.01 -13.75 -11.54
N ARG A 246 1.25 -14.96 -12.05
CA ARG A 246 2.23 -15.92 -11.54
C ARG A 246 3.57 -15.80 -12.27
N PHE A 247 4.66 -15.82 -11.51
CA PHE A 247 6.03 -15.78 -12.02
C PHE A 247 6.70 -17.14 -11.79
N THR A 248 7.11 -17.79 -12.87
CA THR A 248 7.78 -19.10 -12.83
C THR A 248 9.09 -19.02 -13.59
N HIS A 249 10.22 -19.29 -12.94
CA HIS A 249 11.50 -19.53 -13.62
C HIS A 249 11.48 -20.89 -14.32
N MET A 250 12.01 -20.93 -15.54
CA MET A 250 12.19 -22.18 -16.29
C MET A 250 13.47 -22.87 -15.82
N SER A 251 13.53 -24.20 -15.93
CA SER A 251 14.78 -24.92 -15.72
C SER A 251 15.73 -24.70 -16.90
N ASN A 252 17.01 -24.49 -16.60
CA ASN A 252 18.03 -24.36 -17.64
C ASN A 252 18.27 -25.72 -18.32
N ALA A 253 18.66 -25.73 -19.60
CA ALA A 253 18.94 -26.97 -20.34
C ALA A 253 20.03 -27.87 -19.70
N THR A 254 20.86 -27.31 -18.82
CA THR A 254 21.92 -28.00 -18.06
C THR A 254 21.51 -28.36 -16.63
N ASP A 255 20.34 -27.91 -16.17
CA ASP A 255 19.82 -28.11 -14.83
C ASP A 255 18.57 -29.01 -14.89
N THR A 256 18.63 -30.15 -14.20
CA THR A 256 17.52 -31.11 -14.11
C THR A 256 16.45 -30.69 -13.11
N SER A 257 16.51 -29.46 -12.58
CA SER A 257 15.50 -28.91 -11.68
C SER A 257 14.15 -28.74 -12.37
N GLU A 258 13.07 -28.85 -11.61
CA GLU A 258 11.71 -28.53 -12.08
C GLU A 258 11.55 -26.99 -12.18
N PRO A 259 10.62 -26.48 -13.01
CA PRO A 259 10.27 -25.05 -13.00
C PRO A 259 10.00 -24.57 -11.58
N LYS A 260 10.58 -23.42 -11.22
CA LYS A 260 10.48 -22.86 -9.87
C LYS A 260 9.57 -21.64 -9.88
N ASP A 261 8.52 -21.67 -9.10
CA ASP A 261 7.72 -20.49 -8.84
C ASP A 261 8.45 -19.54 -7.91
N ILE A 262 8.55 -18.28 -8.30
CA ILE A 262 9.28 -17.26 -7.53
C ILE A 262 8.35 -16.20 -6.92
N GLY A 263 7.13 -16.05 -7.45
CA GLY A 263 6.22 -15.06 -6.89
C GLY A 263 4.87 -14.96 -7.55
N ILE A 264 4.01 -14.16 -6.92
CA ILE A 264 2.73 -13.71 -7.47
C ILE A 264 2.58 -12.20 -7.33
N LEU A 265 1.88 -11.59 -8.28
CA LEU A 265 1.41 -10.20 -8.20
C LEU A 265 -0.10 -10.17 -8.43
N THR A 266 -0.84 -9.59 -7.48
CA THR A 266 -2.31 -9.57 -7.51
C THR A 266 -2.87 -8.16 -7.59
N TRP A 267 -4.06 -8.01 -8.17
CA TRP A 267 -4.84 -6.76 -8.18
C TRP A 267 -6.24 -7.04 -7.64
N PHE A 268 -6.58 -6.40 -6.51
CA PHE A 268 -7.91 -6.51 -5.89
C PHE A 268 -8.24 -5.21 -5.15
N PRO A 269 -9.41 -4.58 -5.37
CA PRO A 269 -9.73 -3.29 -4.77
C PRO A 269 -10.33 -3.44 -3.37
N VAL A 270 -9.53 -3.19 -2.33
CA VAL A 270 -10.02 -3.07 -0.94
C VAL A 270 -9.12 -2.09 -0.19
N HIS A 271 -9.69 -1.03 0.37
CA HIS A 271 -8.93 -0.02 1.12
C HIS A 271 -8.12 -0.64 2.27
N GLY A 272 -6.92 -0.13 2.53
CA GLY A 272 -6.11 -0.51 3.70
C GLY A 272 -6.54 0.24 4.97
N THR A 273 -7.81 0.12 5.33
CA THR A 273 -8.46 0.76 6.50
C THR A 273 -9.21 -0.26 7.34
N SER A 274 -8.68 -1.48 7.44
CA SER A 274 -9.21 -2.48 8.38
C SER A 274 -8.79 -2.15 9.80
N MET A 275 -7.57 -1.64 9.98
CA MET A 275 -7.15 -1.00 11.22
C MET A 275 -7.82 0.36 11.30
N TYR A 276 -8.60 0.62 12.35
CA TYR A 276 -9.36 1.85 12.48
C TYR A 276 -8.46 3.06 12.78
N GLY A 277 -9.00 4.27 12.60
CA GLY A 277 -8.27 5.52 12.84
C GLY A 277 -7.77 5.75 14.28
N ASN A 278 -8.25 4.97 15.26
CA ASN A 278 -7.73 4.98 16.63
C ASN A 278 -6.50 4.06 16.84
N ASN A 279 -6.09 3.30 15.83
CA ASN A 279 -4.87 2.49 15.85
C ASN A 279 -3.62 3.38 15.87
N THR A 280 -2.65 3.03 16.71
CA THR A 280 -1.33 3.70 16.76
C THR A 280 -0.16 2.73 16.56
N ILE A 281 -0.42 1.48 16.18
CA ILE A 281 0.60 0.45 15.98
C ILE A 281 0.81 0.22 14.48
N VAL A 282 2.08 0.21 14.03
CA VAL A 282 2.41 0.07 12.61
C VAL A 282 2.04 -1.32 12.10
N THR A 283 1.32 -1.38 10.97
CA THR A 283 0.97 -2.60 10.22
C THR A 283 0.88 -2.34 8.72
N GLY A 284 1.04 -3.38 7.90
CA GLY A 284 0.75 -3.34 6.46
C GLY A 284 -0.75 -3.41 6.11
N ASP A 285 -1.62 -3.29 7.11
CA ASP A 285 -3.07 -3.49 7.03
C ASP A 285 -3.43 -4.83 6.34
N ASN A 286 -4.62 -4.95 5.74
CA ASN A 286 -5.13 -6.22 5.23
C ASN A 286 -4.29 -6.80 4.08
N LYS A 287 -3.72 -5.96 3.21
CA LYS A 287 -2.87 -6.41 2.09
C LYS A 287 -1.49 -6.86 2.55
N GLY A 288 -0.90 -6.18 3.52
CA GLY A 288 0.35 -6.61 4.15
C GLY A 288 0.18 -7.96 4.87
N VAL A 289 -0.96 -8.18 5.53
CA VAL A 289 -1.32 -9.49 6.10
C VAL A 289 -1.44 -10.55 5.00
N ALA A 290 -2.17 -10.28 3.91
CA ALA A 290 -2.35 -11.24 2.83
C ALA A 290 -1.01 -11.66 2.19
N ALA A 291 -0.13 -10.68 1.96
CA ALA A 291 1.21 -10.91 1.44
C ALA A 291 2.07 -11.75 2.39
N TRP A 292 2.09 -11.40 3.68
CA TRP A 292 2.81 -12.15 4.70
C TRP A 292 2.31 -13.59 4.83
N MET A 293 1.00 -13.81 4.83
CA MET A 293 0.42 -15.17 4.87
C MET A 293 0.82 -16.00 3.65
N PHE A 294 0.80 -15.39 2.46
CA PHE A 294 1.18 -16.08 1.23
C PHE A 294 2.66 -16.45 1.24
N GLU A 295 3.54 -15.49 1.52
CA GLU A 295 4.98 -15.72 1.63
C GLU A 295 5.31 -16.78 2.69
N SER A 296 4.65 -16.73 3.86
CA SER A 296 4.86 -17.69 4.94
C SER A 296 4.30 -19.08 4.64
N SER A 297 3.39 -19.21 3.67
CA SER A 297 2.82 -20.50 3.26
C SER A 297 3.70 -21.26 2.27
N ILE A 298 4.68 -20.58 1.68
CA ILE A 298 5.64 -21.16 0.73
C ILE A 298 6.96 -21.40 1.47
N ASP A 299 7.51 -22.61 1.36
CA ASP A 299 8.81 -22.97 1.95
C ASP A 299 9.98 -22.46 1.09
N ASP A 300 9.98 -21.15 0.82
CA ASP A 300 11.03 -20.45 0.07
C ASP A 300 11.12 -18.98 0.55
N PRO A 301 12.19 -18.59 1.26
CA PRO A 301 12.33 -17.22 1.75
C PRO A 301 12.50 -16.18 0.63
N ASP A 302 12.87 -16.60 -0.58
CA ASP A 302 13.04 -15.75 -1.75
C ASP A 302 11.72 -15.55 -2.52
N PHE A 303 10.64 -16.27 -2.15
CA PHE A 303 9.33 -16.10 -2.76
C PHE A 303 8.73 -14.74 -2.39
N VAL A 304 8.16 -14.05 -3.38
CA VAL A 304 7.56 -12.72 -3.19
C VAL A 304 6.09 -12.71 -3.58
N ALA A 305 5.22 -12.28 -2.66
CA ALA A 305 3.78 -12.15 -2.91
C ALA A 305 3.33 -10.69 -2.85
N GLY A 306 3.05 -10.08 -4.00
CA GLY A 306 2.60 -8.69 -4.11
C GLY A 306 1.08 -8.62 -4.13
N PHE A 307 0.47 -7.97 -3.13
CA PHE A 307 -0.96 -7.68 -3.13
C PHE A 307 -1.19 -6.21 -3.47
N SER A 308 -1.26 -5.89 -4.76
CA SER A 308 -1.52 -4.53 -5.23
C SER A 308 -2.97 -4.13 -5.00
N GLN A 309 -3.19 -2.82 -4.88
CA GLN A 309 -4.50 -2.24 -5.09
C GLN A 309 -4.94 -2.31 -6.54
N ALA A 310 -6.25 -2.16 -6.74
CA ALA A 310 -6.85 -1.87 -8.02
C ALA A 310 -7.57 -0.51 -7.99
N ASN A 311 -8.77 -0.41 -8.54
CA ASN A 311 -9.67 0.75 -8.40
C ASN A 311 -10.30 0.82 -7.00
N VAL A 312 -9.54 1.33 -6.03
CA VAL A 312 -9.86 1.30 -4.59
C VAL A 312 -10.70 2.48 -4.07
N GLY A 313 -11.07 3.44 -4.91
CA GLY A 313 -11.56 4.74 -4.46
C GLY A 313 -12.84 4.70 -3.61
N ASP A 314 -13.76 3.79 -3.90
CA ASP A 314 -15.04 3.66 -3.19
C ASP A 314 -15.23 2.29 -2.53
N THR A 315 -14.16 1.49 -2.40
CA THR A 315 -14.22 0.19 -1.73
C THR A 315 -13.73 0.30 -0.30
N SER A 316 -14.36 -0.45 0.61
CA SER A 316 -14.03 -0.51 2.03
C SER A 316 -13.87 -1.96 2.50
N PRO A 317 -12.93 -2.26 3.42
CA PRO A 317 -12.83 -3.57 4.07
C PRO A 317 -13.88 -3.79 5.17
N ASN A 318 -14.65 -2.76 5.53
CA ASN A 318 -15.61 -2.78 6.62
C ASN A 318 -16.96 -3.35 6.17
N VAL A 319 -16.93 -4.65 5.86
CA VAL A 319 -17.98 -5.36 5.11
C VAL A 319 -19.30 -5.58 5.84
N LEU A 320 -19.39 -5.27 7.14
CA LEU A 320 -20.67 -5.34 7.87
C LEU A 320 -21.52 -4.07 7.68
N GLY A 321 -21.03 -3.08 6.94
CA GLY A 321 -21.74 -1.82 6.65
C GLY A 321 -21.48 -0.73 7.69
N ALA A 322 -22.07 0.44 7.48
CA ALA A 322 -21.85 1.63 8.30
C ALA A 322 -23.02 1.92 9.24
N TYR A 323 -22.69 2.15 10.52
CA TYR A 323 -23.66 2.33 11.59
C TYR A 323 -23.24 3.44 12.54
N CYS A 324 -24.22 3.98 13.25
CA CYS A 324 -24.01 4.94 14.32
C CYS A 324 -23.45 4.22 15.55
N GLU A 325 -22.22 4.54 15.95
CA GLU A 325 -21.54 3.88 17.08
C GLU A 325 -21.84 4.52 18.44
N TYR A 326 -22.27 5.78 18.46
CA TYR A 326 -22.61 6.51 19.67
C TYR A 326 -23.61 7.65 19.40
N GLY A 327 -24.15 8.22 20.47
CA GLY A 327 -25.18 9.28 20.41
C GLY A 327 -26.60 8.74 20.32
N ASP A 328 -27.56 9.62 20.01
CA ASP A 328 -29.00 9.32 20.11
C ASP A 328 -29.50 8.25 19.11
N HIS A 329 -28.73 8.00 18.05
CA HIS A 329 -29.04 7.05 16.97
C HIS A 329 -28.19 5.77 17.02
N VAL A 330 -27.53 5.49 18.15
CA VAL A 330 -26.62 4.34 18.26
C VAL A 330 -27.29 3.02 17.82
N GLY A 331 -26.58 2.25 17.00
CA GLY A 331 -27.07 0.99 16.43
C GLY A 331 -27.90 1.12 15.14
N GLU A 332 -28.32 2.33 14.76
CA GLU A 332 -28.98 2.58 13.47
C GLU A 332 -27.95 2.58 12.33
N GLN A 333 -28.38 2.18 11.13
CA GLN A 333 -27.58 2.35 9.92
C GLN A 333 -27.41 3.84 9.63
N CYS A 334 -26.21 4.23 9.19
CA CYS A 334 -25.99 5.61 8.77
C CYS A 334 -26.89 6.00 7.60
N ASP A 335 -27.19 7.29 7.48
CA ASP A 335 -27.94 7.79 6.33
C ASP A 335 -27.27 7.41 5.00
N PHE A 336 -28.04 6.78 4.11
CA PHE A 336 -27.54 6.21 2.85
C PHE A 336 -26.89 7.24 1.92
N LYS A 337 -27.40 8.48 1.91
CA LYS A 337 -26.92 9.52 0.98
C LYS A 337 -25.72 10.27 1.53
N THR A 338 -25.75 10.57 2.83
CA THR A 338 -24.86 11.54 3.47
C THR A 338 -23.89 10.92 4.48
N SER A 339 -24.08 9.66 4.85
CA SER A 339 -23.31 8.97 5.90
C SER A 339 -23.34 9.68 7.25
N LEU A 340 -24.55 10.10 7.67
CA LEU A 340 -24.77 10.83 8.92
C LEU A 340 -25.57 10.01 9.94
N CYS A 341 -25.36 10.36 11.20
CA CYS A 341 -26.08 9.89 12.37
C CYS A 341 -26.65 11.12 13.10
N GLY A 342 -27.96 11.34 13.01
CA GLY A 342 -28.59 12.54 13.60
C GLY A 342 -27.94 13.85 13.12
N ASN A 343 -27.67 13.96 11.81
CA ASN A 343 -27.02 15.11 11.16
C ASN A 343 -25.54 15.34 11.58
N LYS A 344 -24.88 14.34 12.14
CA LYS A 344 -23.44 14.35 12.50
C LYS A 344 -22.69 13.25 11.76
N THR A 345 -21.48 13.53 11.32
CA THR A 345 -20.64 12.57 10.56
C THR A 345 -19.86 11.66 11.50
N GLN A 346 -19.37 12.19 12.62
CA GLN A 346 -18.45 11.48 13.51
C GLN A 346 -18.99 10.15 14.05
N PRO A 347 -20.28 10.01 14.40
CA PRO A 347 -20.75 8.73 14.92
C PRO A 347 -20.88 7.64 13.85
N CYS A 348 -20.82 7.97 12.55
CA CYS A 348 -21.03 7.01 11.48
C CYS A 348 -19.71 6.29 11.13
N HIS A 349 -19.61 5.01 11.48
CA HIS A 349 -18.43 4.19 11.19
C HIS A 349 -18.79 2.89 10.47
N GLY A 350 -17.94 2.51 9.52
CA GLY A 350 -17.92 1.19 8.91
C GLY A 350 -17.47 0.13 9.90
N ARG A 351 -18.12 -1.03 9.86
CA ARG A 351 -17.84 -2.16 10.76
C ARG A 351 -17.12 -3.29 10.02
N GLY A 352 -15.93 -3.64 10.48
CA GLY A 352 -15.18 -4.82 10.02
C GLY A 352 -15.80 -6.15 10.48
N PRO A 353 -15.34 -7.30 9.95
CA PRO A 353 -15.87 -8.63 10.28
C PRO A 353 -15.88 -9.00 11.77
N TYR A 354 -14.99 -8.39 12.56
CA TYR A 354 -14.83 -8.61 14.00
C TYR A 354 -15.15 -7.34 14.81
N TRP A 355 -16.08 -6.51 14.31
CA TRP A 355 -16.58 -5.37 15.06
C TRP A 355 -17.08 -5.78 16.46
N GLY A 356 -16.86 -4.91 17.44
CA GLY A 356 -17.13 -5.17 18.86
C GLY A 356 -15.91 -5.69 19.62
N GLN A 357 -14.88 -6.20 18.93
CA GLN A 357 -13.58 -6.41 19.56
C GLN A 357 -12.92 -5.05 19.82
N HIS A 358 -12.48 -4.81 21.05
CA HIS A 358 -11.81 -3.57 21.46
C HIS A 358 -10.31 -3.60 21.11
N ASP A 359 -10.00 -3.88 19.85
CA ASP A 359 -8.64 -4.17 19.34
C ASP A 359 -8.20 -3.24 18.20
N SER A 360 -8.91 -2.11 18.02
CA SER A 360 -8.66 -1.14 16.94
C SER A 360 -8.71 -1.72 15.52
N GLY A 361 -9.45 -2.81 15.31
CA GLY A 361 -9.62 -3.42 14.00
C GLY A 361 -8.56 -4.49 13.68
N THR A 362 -7.75 -4.91 14.65
CA THR A 362 -6.67 -5.90 14.46
C THR A 362 -7.22 -7.23 13.90
N ALA A 363 -8.27 -7.81 14.48
CA ALA A 363 -8.88 -9.04 14.01
C ALA A 363 -9.59 -8.88 12.66
N SER A 364 -10.25 -7.73 12.45
CA SER A 364 -10.86 -7.40 11.15
C SER A 364 -9.80 -7.31 10.05
N THR A 365 -8.64 -6.74 10.34
CA THR A 365 -7.50 -6.64 9.42
C THR A 365 -6.95 -8.00 9.06
N TYR A 366 -6.71 -8.84 10.07
CA TYR A 366 -6.23 -10.20 9.85
C TYR A 366 -7.19 -11.00 8.96
N GLU A 367 -8.50 -10.88 9.21
CA GLU A 367 -9.54 -11.59 8.48
C GLU A 367 -9.69 -11.14 7.02
N ILE A 368 -9.69 -9.83 6.75
CA ILE A 368 -9.75 -9.33 5.38
C ILE A 368 -8.48 -9.69 4.61
N GLY A 369 -7.32 -9.71 5.26
CA GLY A 369 -6.08 -10.23 4.69
C GLY A 369 -6.16 -11.73 4.38
N ARG A 370 -6.68 -12.53 5.32
CA ARG A 370 -6.91 -13.97 5.14
C ARG A 370 -7.82 -14.27 3.95
N ARG A 371 -8.92 -13.52 3.77
CA ARG A 371 -9.84 -13.72 2.62
C ARG A 371 -9.15 -13.52 1.27
N GLN A 372 -8.29 -12.51 1.17
CA GLN A 372 -7.47 -12.26 -0.02
C GLN A 372 -6.45 -13.39 -0.23
N PHE A 373 -5.72 -13.78 0.82
CA PHE A 373 -4.77 -14.88 0.80
C PHE A 373 -5.42 -16.21 0.37
N GLU A 374 -6.56 -16.59 0.97
CA GLU A 374 -7.24 -17.85 0.66
C GLU A 374 -7.76 -17.91 -0.77
N ALA A 375 -8.26 -16.79 -1.31
CA ALA A 375 -8.66 -16.72 -2.71
C ALA A 375 -7.44 -16.93 -3.64
N ALA A 376 -6.34 -16.24 -3.38
CA ALA A 376 -5.10 -16.39 -4.14
C ALA A 376 -4.52 -17.81 -4.02
N CYS A 377 -4.50 -18.40 -2.81
CA CYS A 377 -4.02 -19.77 -2.59
C CYS A 377 -4.90 -20.82 -3.25
N LYS A 378 -6.23 -20.64 -3.25
CA LYS A 378 -7.12 -21.54 -3.98
C LYS A 378 -6.80 -21.57 -5.48
N LEU A 379 -6.49 -20.41 -6.06
CA LEU A 379 -6.05 -20.31 -7.45
C LEU A 379 -4.64 -20.92 -7.63
N TRP A 380 -3.74 -20.67 -6.68
CA TRP A 380 -2.38 -21.21 -6.64
C TRP A 380 -2.33 -22.75 -6.67
N ASP A 381 -3.17 -23.38 -5.85
CA ASP A 381 -3.26 -24.85 -5.72
C ASP A 381 -3.85 -25.52 -6.97
N SER A 382 -4.43 -24.74 -7.89
CA SER A 382 -4.89 -25.26 -9.17
C SER A 382 -3.67 -25.60 -10.05
N PRO A 383 -3.63 -26.78 -10.71
CA PRO A 383 -2.49 -27.16 -11.54
C PRO A 383 -2.16 -26.09 -12.57
N SER A 384 -0.88 -25.76 -12.74
CA SER A 384 -0.42 -24.70 -13.66
C SER A 384 -0.84 -24.95 -15.12
N ALA A 385 -1.08 -26.22 -15.48
CA ALA A 385 -1.57 -26.66 -16.78
C ALA A 385 -3.10 -26.76 -16.89
N SER A 386 -3.84 -26.33 -15.87
CA SER A 386 -5.31 -26.28 -15.89
C SER A 386 -5.81 -24.99 -16.53
N ASP A 387 -7.08 -24.99 -16.97
CA ASP A 387 -7.76 -23.81 -17.53
C ASP A 387 -7.89 -22.62 -16.55
N ALA A 388 -7.46 -22.79 -15.28
CA ALA A 388 -7.41 -21.72 -14.29
C ALA A 388 -6.29 -20.71 -14.56
N TRP A 389 -5.27 -21.09 -15.35
CA TRP A 389 -4.12 -20.27 -15.67
C TRP A 389 -4.01 -20.07 -17.18
N LYS A 390 -4.12 -18.82 -17.62
CA LYS A 390 -3.88 -18.41 -19.00
C LYS A 390 -2.42 -17.93 -19.16
N PRO A 391 -1.60 -18.56 -20.00
CA PRO A 391 -0.26 -18.07 -20.29
C PRO A 391 -0.30 -16.68 -20.93
N VAL A 392 0.61 -15.78 -20.54
CA VAL A 392 0.79 -14.47 -21.19
C VAL A 392 1.54 -14.64 -22.51
N ARG A 393 1.07 -14.00 -23.58
CA ARG A 393 1.54 -14.25 -24.95
C ARG A 393 1.99 -12.98 -25.66
N GLY A 394 3.06 -13.08 -26.45
CA GLY A 394 3.58 -12.01 -27.29
C GLY A 394 4.88 -11.42 -26.75
N ASN A 395 5.81 -11.07 -27.65
CA ASN A 395 7.19 -10.77 -27.27
C ASN A 395 7.40 -9.33 -26.76
N MET A 396 6.40 -8.46 -26.88
CA MET A 396 6.53 -7.06 -26.47
C MET A 396 6.58 -6.92 -24.95
N VAL A 397 7.64 -6.31 -24.44
CA VAL A 397 7.75 -5.83 -23.05
C VAL A 397 8.12 -4.37 -23.09
N ARG A 398 7.24 -3.48 -22.61
CA ARG A 398 7.51 -2.03 -22.69
C ARG A 398 6.67 -1.24 -21.68
N GLY A 399 7.29 -0.19 -21.13
CA GLY A 399 6.59 0.84 -20.38
C GLY A 399 6.65 2.18 -21.11
N VAL A 400 5.57 2.95 -21.02
CA VAL A 400 5.49 4.33 -21.53
C VAL A 400 5.05 5.21 -20.37
N HIS A 401 5.69 6.37 -20.22
CA HIS A 401 5.40 7.35 -19.19
C HIS A 401 5.52 8.76 -19.76
N ASP A 402 4.57 9.60 -19.37
CA ASP A 402 4.60 11.05 -19.57
C ASP A 402 4.25 11.76 -18.25
N PHE A 403 4.82 12.95 -18.04
CA PHE A 403 4.26 13.89 -17.08
C PHE A 403 3.18 14.75 -17.75
N VAL A 404 2.04 14.92 -17.09
CA VAL A 404 0.91 15.68 -17.65
C VAL A 404 0.48 16.76 -16.69
N ASP A 405 0.43 18.00 -17.16
CA ASP A 405 -0.19 19.10 -16.43
C ASP A 405 -1.72 19.06 -16.62
N LEU A 406 -2.43 18.64 -15.58
CA LEU A 406 -3.88 18.57 -15.53
C LEU A 406 -4.53 19.86 -14.99
N SER A 407 -3.79 20.95 -14.77
CA SER A 407 -4.40 22.21 -14.33
C SER A 407 -5.29 22.85 -15.39
N ASN A 408 -5.06 22.58 -16.67
CA ASN A 408 -5.85 23.12 -17.78
C ASN A 408 -5.69 22.26 -19.06
N HIS A 409 -5.80 20.95 -18.92
CA HIS A 409 -5.62 20.01 -20.03
C HIS A 409 -6.89 19.98 -20.89
N ASN A 410 -6.78 20.45 -22.14
CA ASN A 410 -7.87 20.46 -23.12
C ASN A 410 -7.88 19.19 -23.95
N PHE A 411 -9.06 18.58 -24.15
CA PHE A 411 -9.22 17.39 -24.97
C PHE A 411 -10.66 17.22 -25.43
N THR A 412 -10.84 16.39 -26.46
CA THR A 412 -12.15 16.08 -27.05
C THR A 412 -12.74 14.81 -26.45
N LEU A 413 -13.99 14.87 -26.00
CA LEU A 413 -14.77 13.70 -25.62
C LEU A 413 -15.19 12.86 -26.85
N PRO A 414 -15.56 11.58 -26.70
CA PRO A 414 -15.99 10.73 -27.81
C PRO A 414 -17.18 11.26 -28.63
N ASN A 415 -17.99 12.15 -28.05
CA ASN A 415 -19.11 12.81 -28.72
C ASN A 415 -18.73 14.08 -29.50
N GLY A 416 -17.44 14.45 -29.52
CA GLY A 416 -16.93 15.65 -30.19
C GLY A 416 -16.96 16.92 -29.34
N THR A 417 -17.40 16.86 -28.09
CA THR A 417 -17.38 18.03 -27.19
C THR A 417 -15.96 18.29 -26.71
N GLU A 418 -15.45 19.51 -26.90
CA GLU A 418 -14.22 20.00 -26.29
C GLU A 418 -14.44 20.30 -24.81
N VAL A 419 -13.61 19.73 -23.96
CA VAL A 419 -13.63 19.95 -22.50
C VAL A 419 -12.22 20.19 -21.98
N SER A 420 -12.13 20.66 -20.74
CA SER A 420 -10.86 20.86 -20.06
C SER A 420 -10.91 20.31 -18.63
N THR A 421 -9.75 19.94 -18.10
CA THR A 421 -9.58 19.76 -16.65
C THR A 421 -9.41 21.12 -15.95
N CYS A 422 -9.38 21.09 -14.62
CA CYS A 422 -9.28 22.26 -13.76
C CYS A 422 -8.02 22.21 -12.88
N PRO A 423 -7.51 23.37 -12.41
CA PRO A 423 -6.50 23.39 -11.35
C PRO A 423 -7.03 22.65 -10.12
N ALA A 424 -6.17 21.87 -9.46
CA ALA A 424 -6.57 21.00 -8.36
C ALA A 424 -7.40 21.73 -7.29
N ALA A 425 -8.53 21.17 -6.88
CA ALA A 425 -9.31 21.71 -5.75
C ALA A 425 -10.09 20.62 -5.02
N LEU A 426 -10.26 20.82 -3.71
CA LEU A 426 -11.01 19.93 -2.82
C LEU A 426 -12.33 20.59 -2.41
N GLY A 427 -13.42 19.82 -2.50
CA GLY A 427 -14.75 20.27 -2.11
C GLY A 427 -15.00 20.17 -0.60
N TYR A 428 -16.11 20.71 -0.11
CA TYR A 428 -16.47 20.62 1.32
C TYR A 428 -16.58 19.18 1.84
N SER A 429 -17.09 18.24 1.04
CA SER A 429 -17.23 16.84 1.44
C SER A 429 -15.89 16.11 1.63
N PHE A 430 -14.76 16.67 1.18
CA PHE A 430 -13.43 16.16 1.53
C PHE A 430 -13.24 16.21 3.06
N ALA A 431 -13.62 17.31 3.71
CA ALA A 431 -13.48 17.44 5.16
C ALA A 431 -14.49 16.61 5.96
N ALA A 432 -15.48 15.99 5.29
CA ALA A 432 -16.42 15.06 5.92
C ALA A 432 -15.83 13.67 6.13
N GLY A 433 -14.69 13.34 5.50
CA GLY A 433 -14.13 11.99 5.54
C GLY A 433 -15.08 10.93 4.98
N THR A 434 -14.87 9.67 5.34
CA THR A 434 -15.69 8.53 4.90
C THR A 434 -16.24 7.77 6.10
N THR A 435 -16.99 6.69 5.86
CA THR A 435 -17.38 5.78 6.93
C THR A 435 -16.19 5.00 7.50
N ASP A 436 -15.07 4.89 6.78
CA ASP A 436 -13.86 4.20 7.28
C ASP A 436 -13.03 5.09 8.21
N GLY A 437 -13.19 6.41 8.08
CA GLY A 437 -12.54 7.45 8.87
C GLY A 437 -13.34 8.74 8.75
N PRO A 438 -14.34 8.96 9.63
CA PRO A 438 -15.20 10.12 9.53
C PRO A 438 -14.45 11.40 9.87
N GLY A 439 -14.78 12.47 9.14
CA GLY A 439 -14.21 13.78 9.34
C GLY A 439 -14.72 14.50 10.58
N ALA A 440 -14.15 15.66 10.86
CA ALA A 440 -14.49 16.48 12.02
C ALA A 440 -15.57 17.54 11.71
N PHE A 441 -16.11 18.17 12.76
CA PHE A 441 -17.04 19.30 12.68
C PHE A 441 -18.37 19.02 11.96
N ASP A 442 -18.91 20.03 11.27
CA ASP A 442 -20.22 20.03 10.62
C ASP A 442 -20.15 19.74 9.10
N PHE A 443 -19.02 19.22 8.61
CA PHE A 443 -18.87 18.80 7.22
C PHE A 443 -19.66 17.52 6.95
N LYS A 444 -20.34 17.47 5.79
CA LYS A 444 -21.23 16.38 5.38
C LYS A 444 -20.87 15.93 3.98
N GLN A 445 -21.09 14.65 3.70
CA GLN A 445 -21.01 14.16 2.33
C GLN A 445 -22.30 14.46 1.55
N ALA A 446 -22.19 14.37 0.22
CA ALA A 446 -23.29 14.56 -0.72
C ALA A 446 -23.97 15.94 -0.63
N GLN A 447 -23.16 17.00 -0.64
CA GLN A 447 -23.61 18.39 -0.63
C GLN A 447 -23.22 19.11 -1.94
N PRO A 448 -23.87 18.79 -3.08
CA PRO A 448 -23.74 19.61 -4.27
C PRO A 448 -24.35 20.99 -4.03
N ASP A 449 -23.73 22.05 -4.56
CA ASP A 449 -24.22 23.44 -4.58
C ASP A 449 -24.35 24.21 -3.24
N ASP A 450 -24.57 23.56 -2.09
CA ASP A 450 -24.62 24.20 -0.75
C ASP A 450 -24.02 23.26 0.32
N PRO A 451 -22.89 23.62 0.96
CA PRO A 451 -22.23 22.74 1.92
C PRO A 451 -23.00 22.55 3.23
N ASN A 452 -24.04 23.35 3.51
CA ASN A 452 -24.76 23.34 4.80
C ASN A 452 -23.82 23.33 6.03
N ALA A 453 -22.64 23.92 5.86
CA ALA A 453 -21.57 24.01 6.83
C ALA A 453 -21.40 25.46 7.29
N SER A 454 -20.84 25.64 8.48
CA SER A 454 -20.64 26.95 9.11
C SER A 454 -19.97 27.93 8.15
N PRO A 455 -20.49 29.17 8.00
CA PRO A 455 -19.86 30.22 7.20
C PRO A 455 -18.41 30.53 7.63
N LEU A 456 -18.01 30.14 8.84
CA LEU A 456 -16.65 30.24 9.34
C LEU A 456 -15.64 29.51 8.43
N TRP A 457 -15.99 28.33 7.90
CA TRP A 457 -15.09 27.55 7.05
C TRP A 457 -14.78 28.24 5.73
N LYS A 458 -15.74 29.01 5.20
CA LYS A 458 -15.50 29.85 4.02
C LYS A 458 -14.48 30.95 4.32
N VAL A 459 -14.47 31.49 5.54
CA VAL A 459 -13.48 32.49 5.98
C VAL A 459 -12.10 31.85 6.15
N VAL A 460 -12.03 30.65 6.74
CA VAL A 460 -10.78 29.91 6.93
C VAL A 460 -10.18 29.50 5.58
N GLY A 461 -10.97 28.88 4.69
CA GLY A 461 -10.56 28.52 3.34
C GLY A 461 -10.08 29.73 2.54
N ASN A 462 -10.86 30.83 2.51
CA ASN A 462 -10.45 32.06 1.80
C ASN A 462 -9.20 32.74 2.36
N ARG A 463 -8.84 32.47 3.62
CA ARG A 463 -7.59 32.99 4.23
C ARG A 463 -6.38 32.15 3.83
N ILE A 464 -6.61 30.90 3.40
CA ILE A 464 -5.61 29.99 2.85
C ILE A 464 -5.44 30.28 1.35
N ALA A 465 -6.51 30.09 0.57
CA ALA A 465 -6.59 30.40 -0.85
C ALA A 465 -8.05 30.63 -1.25
N LYS A 466 -8.33 31.78 -1.88
CA LYS A 466 -9.69 32.15 -2.28
C LYS A 466 -9.91 31.74 -3.74
N PRO A 467 -10.78 30.75 -4.01
CA PRO A 467 -11.05 30.32 -5.38
C PRO A 467 -11.63 31.48 -6.20
N ASN A 468 -11.05 31.70 -7.37
CA ASN A 468 -11.52 32.69 -8.33
C ASN A 468 -12.78 32.20 -9.08
N ASP A 469 -13.45 33.08 -9.82
CA ASP A 469 -14.73 32.71 -10.47
C ASP A 469 -14.53 31.75 -11.65
N THR A 470 -13.37 31.78 -12.32
CA THR A 470 -13.00 30.82 -13.35
C THR A 470 -12.86 29.41 -12.78
N GLN A 471 -12.18 29.28 -11.63
CA GLN A 471 -11.98 27.99 -10.98
C GLN A 471 -13.29 27.39 -10.46
N LYS A 472 -14.16 28.21 -9.86
CA LYS A 472 -15.51 27.77 -9.46
C LYS A 472 -16.32 27.28 -10.66
N ALA A 473 -16.28 28.02 -11.77
CA ALA A 473 -16.98 27.63 -12.99
C ALA A 473 -16.45 26.32 -13.57
N CYS A 474 -15.12 26.13 -13.56
CA CYS A 474 -14.49 24.90 -14.04
C CYS A 474 -14.88 23.68 -13.21
N HIS A 475 -14.88 23.80 -11.88
CA HIS A 475 -15.24 22.71 -10.96
C HIS A 475 -16.74 22.41 -10.90
N ALA A 476 -17.57 23.20 -11.58
CA ALA A 476 -19.00 23.02 -11.73
C ALA A 476 -19.72 22.89 -10.36
N GLU A 477 -20.37 21.76 -10.08
CA GLU A 477 -21.15 21.52 -8.85
C GLU A 477 -20.30 21.41 -7.55
N LYS A 478 -18.97 21.27 -7.67
CA LYS A 478 -18.11 21.21 -6.47
C LYS A 478 -18.00 22.60 -5.86
N VAL A 479 -18.54 22.73 -4.65
CA VAL A 479 -18.26 23.88 -3.79
C VAL A 479 -16.84 23.73 -3.23
N ILE A 480 -15.90 24.52 -3.75
CA ILE A 480 -14.48 24.47 -3.35
C ILE A 480 -14.31 24.91 -1.89
N LEU A 481 -13.72 24.04 -1.08
CA LEU A 481 -13.24 24.32 0.28
C LEU A 481 -11.78 24.76 0.27
N LEU A 482 -10.92 24.01 -0.45
CA LEU A 482 -9.50 24.27 -0.57
C LEU A 482 -9.10 24.36 -2.04
N ASP A 483 -8.62 25.54 -2.42
CA ASP A 483 -8.02 25.82 -3.72
C ASP A 483 -6.52 25.48 -3.68
N VAL A 484 -6.21 24.20 -3.83
CA VAL A 484 -4.86 23.65 -3.61
C VAL A 484 -3.96 23.72 -4.84
N GLY A 485 -4.55 23.73 -6.03
CA GLY A 485 -3.86 23.79 -7.31
C GLY A 485 -3.35 25.17 -7.68
N GLU A 486 -3.96 26.25 -7.15
CA GLU A 486 -3.43 27.63 -7.29
C GLU A 486 -2.58 28.04 -6.06
N SER A 487 -2.32 27.13 -5.11
CA SER A 487 -1.58 27.40 -3.88
C SER A 487 -0.13 26.92 -3.93
N GLU A 488 0.82 27.86 -3.96
CA GLU A 488 2.26 27.61 -4.06
C GLU A 488 3.10 28.10 -2.87
N ASN A 489 2.48 28.68 -1.83
CA ASN A 489 3.21 29.20 -0.66
C ASN A 489 2.90 28.35 0.59
N PRO A 490 3.90 27.84 1.33
CA PRO A 490 5.36 27.96 1.13
C PRO A 490 5.94 27.20 -0.07
N TYR A 491 5.24 26.19 -0.57
CA TYR A 491 5.51 25.44 -1.80
C TYR A 491 4.18 24.80 -2.25
N ALA A 492 4.16 24.11 -3.40
CA ALA A 492 2.96 23.52 -3.97
C ALA A 492 2.17 22.64 -2.98
N TRP A 493 0.86 22.88 -2.87
CA TRP A 493 -0.02 22.18 -1.92
C TRP A 493 -0.50 20.82 -2.42
N SER A 494 -0.64 20.66 -3.75
CA SER A 494 -1.09 19.44 -4.42
C SER A 494 -0.44 19.33 -5.81
N PRO A 495 -0.40 18.15 -6.43
CA PRO A 495 0.07 18.01 -7.81
C PRO A 495 -0.92 18.61 -8.81
N ASN A 496 -0.42 19.46 -9.71
CA ASN A 496 -1.06 19.71 -11.02
C ASN A 496 -0.40 18.87 -12.12
N ILE A 497 0.90 18.60 -11.98
CA ILE A 497 1.67 17.72 -12.87
C ILE A 497 1.60 16.30 -12.28
N VAL A 498 1.04 15.37 -13.05
CA VAL A 498 0.86 13.96 -12.64
C VAL A 498 1.61 13.01 -13.55
N ASP A 499 2.05 11.88 -12.99
CA ASP A 499 2.59 10.77 -13.76
C ASP A 499 1.46 10.02 -14.49
N MET A 500 1.61 9.85 -15.80
CA MET A 500 0.75 9.01 -16.64
C MET A 500 1.58 7.85 -17.17
N GLN A 501 1.26 6.61 -16.79
CA GLN A 501 2.07 5.45 -17.16
C GLN A 501 1.22 4.22 -17.52
N LEU A 502 1.65 3.53 -18.57
CA LEU A 502 1.07 2.28 -19.06
C LEU A 502 2.18 1.27 -19.32
N LEU A 503 2.04 0.07 -18.77
CA LEU A 503 2.98 -1.03 -18.96
C LEU A 503 2.32 -2.14 -19.80
N ARG A 504 3.09 -2.78 -20.68
CA ARG A 504 2.64 -3.92 -21.50
C ARG A 504 3.65 -5.06 -21.43
N VAL A 505 3.16 -6.28 -21.22
CA VAL A 505 3.87 -7.54 -21.48
C VAL A 505 2.96 -8.45 -22.28
N GLY A 506 3.32 -8.75 -23.53
CA GLY A 506 2.51 -9.58 -24.41
C GLY A 506 1.10 -9.01 -24.63
N ASP A 507 0.08 -9.79 -24.28
CA ASP A 507 -1.34 -9.45 -24.31
C ASP A 507 -1.87 -8.88 -22.98
N PHE A 508 -0.98 -8.59 -22.02
CA PHE A 508 -1.30 -8.05 -20.71
C PHE A 508 -0.88 -6.58 -20.56
N TYR A 509 -1.80 -5.74 -20.10
CA TYR A 509 -1.60 -4.31 -19.89
C TYR A 509 -1.86 -3.91 -18.44
N MET A 510 -1.04 -3.02 -17.89
CA MET A 510 -1.19 -2.48 -16.54
C MET A 510 -1.28 -0.96 -16.60
N ILE A 511 -2.44 -0.42 -16.26
CA ILE A 511 -2.64 1.02 -16.02
C ILE A 511 -2.05 1.36 -14.65
N VAL A 512 -1.10 2.29 -14.61
CA VAL A 512 -0.51 2.78 -13.37
C VAL A 512 -1.22 4.08 -12.99
N SER A 513 -2.22 3.98 -12.11
CA SER A 513 -3.14 5.07 -11.78
C SER A 513 -2.55 5.99 -10.70
N PRO A 514 -2.41 7.31 -10.94
CA PRO A 514 -1.95 8.27 -9.93
C PRO A 514 -2.96 8.55 -8.82
N GLY A 515 -4.23 8.18 -9.04
CA GLY A 515 -5.29 8.38 -8.06
C GLY A 515 -6.01 7.09 -7.66
N GLU A 516 -6.90 7.26 -6.70
CA GLU A 516 -7.86 6.30 -6.21
C GLU A 516 -9.09 6.30 -7.12
N ALA A 517 -9.05 5.53 -8.19
CA ALA A 517 -10.19 5.36 -9.08
C ALA A 517 -11.33 4.64 -8.36
N THR A 518 -12.55 5.19 -8.43
CA THR A 518 -13.77 4.51 -7.98
C THR A 518 -14.02 3.26 -8.83
N THR A 519 -14.95 2.42 -8.38
CA THR A 519 -15.30 1.17 -9.04
C THR A 519 -15.65 1.39 -10.51
N MET A 520 -16.58 2.29 -10.81
CA MET A 520 -16.98 2.52 -12.20
C MET A 520 -15.91 3.27 -13.00
N ALA A 521 -15.17 4.18 -12.38
CA ALA A 521 -14.05 4.85 -13.04
C ALA A 521 -12.98 3.85 -13.51
N GLY A 522 -12.61 2.91 -12.65
CA GLY A 522 -11.66 1.84 -12.99
C GLY A 522 -12.16 0.92 -14.10
N ARG A 523 -13.44 0.53 -14.05
CA ARG A 523 -14.09 -0.29 -15.09
C ARG A 523 -14.03 0.40 -16.45
N ARG A 524 -14.45 1.67 -16.54
CA ARG A 524 -14.41 2.47 -17.78
C ARG A 524 -13.00 2.60 -18.33
N TRP A 525 -12.01 2.86 -17.46
CA TRP A 525 -10.62 3.03 -17.91
C TRP A 525 -10.02 1.72 -18.43
N ARG A 526 -10.18 0.61 -17.71
CA ARG A 526 -9.73 -0.71 -18.19
C ARG A 526 -10.41 -1.12 -19.49
N GLU A 527 -11.73 -0.95 -19.58
CA GLU A 527 -12.48 -1.29 -20.78
C GLU A 527 -12.04 -0.46 -21.99
N ALA A 528 -11.82 0.84 -21.82
CA ALA A 528 -11.36 1.72 -22.88
C ALA A 528 -9.99 1.26 -23.44
N VAL A 529 -9.04 0.94 -22.57
CA VAL A 529 -7.72 0.41 -22.96
C VAL A 529 -7.87 -0.96 -23.62
N GLN A 530 -8.65 -1.87 -23.03
CA GLN A 530 -8.87 -3.21 -23.57
C GLN A 530 -9.46 -3.18 -24.98
N GLN A 531 -10.50 -2.37 -25.20
CA GLN A 531 -11.15 -2.24 -26.50
C GLN A 531 -10.20 -1.64 -27.55
N SER A 532 -9.43 -0.62 -27.19
CA SER A 532 -8.48 0.01 -28.11
C SER A 532 -7.30 -0.91 -28.44
N ALA A 533 -6.76 -1.61 -27.44
CA ALA A 533 -5.70 -2.60 -27.60
C ALA A 533 -6.16 -3.79 -28.45
N ALA A 534 -7.37 -4.32 -28.21
CA ALA A 534 -7.94 -5.42 -28.99
C ALA A 534 -8.07 -5.05 -30.48
N ARG A 535 -8.51 -3.82 -30.79
CA ARG A 535 -8.59 -3.33 -32.19
C ARG A 535 -7.21 -3.28 -32.84
N ALA A 536 -6.20 -2.79 -32.13
CA ALA A 536 -4.84 -2.70 -32.64
C ALA A 536 -4.20 -4.09 -32.85
N LEU A 537 -4.46 -5.06 -31.97
CA LEU A 537 -3.98 -6.43 -32.14
C LEU A 537 -4.70 -7.16 -33.29
N SER A 538 -6.01 -6.90 -33.46
CA SER A 538 -6.79 -7.52 -34.55
C SER A 538 -6.44 -7.04 -35.97
N SER A 539 -5.69 -5.95 -36.09
CA SER A 539 -5.26 -5.40 -37.39
C SER A 539 -3.93 -5.98 -37.92
N LEU A 540 -3.26 -6.86 -37.15
CA LEU A 540 -2.00 -7.49 -37.55
C LEU A 540 -2.25 -8.69 -38.50
N PRO A 541 -1.40 -8.94 -39.51
CA PRO A 541 -1.51 -10.11 -40.39
C PRO A 541 -1.40 -11.43 -39.61
N GLU A 542 -2.00 -12.50 -40.15
CA GLU A 542 -1.90 -13.85 -39.60
C GLU A 542 -0.42 -14.29 -39.56
N ASP A 543 0.13 -14.46 -38.38
CA ASP A 543 1.43 -15.09 -38.21
C ASP A 543 1.23 -16.59 -37.92
N GLU A 544 1.54 -17.42 -38.92
CA GLU A 544 1.49 -18.89 -38.83
C GLU A 544 2.47 -19.45 -37.79
N GLN A 545 3.41 -18.66 -37.26
CA GLN A 545 4.41 -19.11 -36.27
C GLN A 545 4.08 -18.73 -34.80
N THR A 546 3.34 -17.66 -34.51
CA THR A 546 3.18 -17.17 -33.11
C THR A 546 1.98 -17.72 -32.36
N SER A 547 1.18 -18.61 -32.95
CA SER A 547 0.11 -19.35 -32.25
C SER A 547 -0.89 -18.46 -31.49
N GLN A 548 -1.01 -17.16 -31.81
CA GLN A 548 -1.97 -16.27 -31.14
C GLN A 548 -3.40 -16.66 -31.56
N PRO A 549 -4.27 -17.10 -30.62
CA PRO A 549 -5.63 -17.48 -30.96
C PRO A 549 -6.43 -16.28 -31.48
N LYS A 550 -7.14 -16.47 -32.60
CA LYS A 550 -8.13 -15.50 -33.11
C LYS A 550 -9.14 -15.12 -32.02
N GLY A 551 -9.24 -13.83 -31.70
CA GLY A 551 -10.40 -13.25 -31.00
C GLY A 551 -10.30 -13.15 -29.48
N GLU A 552 -9.16 -13.46 -28.86
CA GLU A 552 -8.99 -13.29 -27.42
C GLU A 552 -8.66 -11.84 -27.06
N LYS A 553 -9.41 -11.25 -26.13
CA LYS A 553 -9.18 -9.85 -25.71
C LYS A 553 -7.95 -9.78 -24.79
N PRO A 554 -7.12 -8.73 -24.90
CA PRO A 554 -6.01 -8.52 -23.97
C PRO A 554 -6.55 -8.33 -22.55
N THR A 555 -5.81 -8.77 -21.56
CA THR A 555 -6.16 -8.54 -20.15
C THR A 555 -5.62 -7.17 -19.75
N VAL A 556 -6.45 -6.36 -19.09
CA VAL A 556 -6.05 -5.05 -18.58
C VAL A 556 -6.33 -5.00 -17.09
N VAL A 557 -5.31 -4.67 -16.30
CA VAL A 557 -5.46 -4.33 -14.88
C VAL A 557 -5.20 -2.85 -14.66
N LEU A 558 -5.69 -2.34 -13.54
CA LEU A 558 -5.38 -1.02 -13.04
C LEU A 558 -4.77 -1.20 -11.65
N GLY A 559 -3.64 -0.55 -11.39
CA GLY A 559 -2.99 -0.51 -10.08
C GLY A 559 -2.71 0.93 -9.65
N GLY A 560 -3.10 1.27 -8.44
CA GLY A 560 -2.90 2.60 -7.86
C GLY A 560 -3.52 2.73 -6.46
N PRO A 561 -3.20 3.78 -5.70
CA PRO A 561 -2.52 5.00 -6.16
C PRO A 561 -1.02 4.82 -6.33
N ALA A 562 -0.47 5.34 -7.42
CA ALA A 562 0.89 5.09 -7.86
C ALA A 562 1.60 6.37 -8.32
N ASN A 563 2.93 6.39 -8.25
CA ASN A 563 3.82 7.43 -8.78
C ASN A 563 3.62 8.85 -8.20
N THR A 564 2.49 9.50 -8.45
CA THR A 564 2.08 10.78 -7.87
C THR A 564 0.74 10.57 -7.18
N TYR A 565 0.61 10.87 -5.89
CA TYR A 565 -0.67 10.76 -5.20
C TYR A 565 -1.60 11.93 -5.56
N ALA A 566 -2.57 11.68 -6.43
CA ALA A 566 -3.50 12.68 -6.98
C ALA A 566 -4.95 12.55 -6.42
N HIS A 567 -5.09 12.07 -5.17
CA HIS A 567 -6.39 11.82 -4.52
C HIS A 567 -7.31 10.91 -5.36
N TYR A 568 -8.57 11.28 -5.58
CA TYR A 568 -9.60 10.39 -6.13
C TYR A 568 -9.88 10.63 -7.62
N ILE A 569 -10.42 9.61 -8.27
CA ILE A 569 -10.88 9.67 -9.66
C ILE A 569 -12.30 9.08 -9.71
N ALA A 570 -13.31 9.94 -9.68
CA ALA A 570 -14.70 9.56 -9.83
C ALA A 570 -15.17 9.65 -11.29
N THR A 571 -16.24 8.95 -11.64
CA THR A 571 -16.95 9.21 -12.92
C THR A 571 -17.58 10.61 -12.91
N ARG A 572 -17.94 11.14 -14.09
CA ARG A 572 -18.69 12.40 -14.17
C ARG A 572 -19.98 12.32 -13.35
N GLU A 573 -20.66 11.18 -13.38
CA GLU A 573 -21.92 10.94 -12.66
C GLU A 573 -21.70 10.89 -11.14
N GLU A 574 -20.71 10.15 -10.65
CA GLU A 574 -20.36 10.09 -9.23
C GLU A 574 -19.87 11.44 -8.70
N TYR A 575 -19.06 12.16 -9.49
CA TYR A 575 -18.59 13.51 -9.18
C TYR A 575 -19.77 14.45 -8.91
N SER A 576 -20.87 14.31 -9.65
CA SER A 576 -22.04 15.17 -9.48
C SER A 576 -22.76 15.03 -8.14
N ILE A 577 -22.54 13.92 -7.45
CA ILE A 577 -23.12 13.68 -6.13
C ILE A 577 -22.32 14.38 -5.03
N GLN A 578 -21.03 14.66 -5.23
CA GLN A 578 -20.16 15.29 -4.24
C GLN A 578 -20.16 14.57 -2.87
N ARG A 579 -20.10 13.23 -2.88
CA ARG A 579 -19.57 12.46 -1.74
C ARG A 579 -18.06 12.67 -1.60
N TYR A 580 -17.43 12.03 -0.61
CA TYR A 580 -16.00 12.23 -0.34
C TYR A 580 -15.12 12.06 -1.58
N GLU A 581 -15.33 11.01 -2.37
CA GLU A 581 -14.54 10.70 -3.57
C GLU A 581 -14.73 11.76 -4.67
N GLY A 582 -15.98 12.20 -4.90
CA GLY A 582 -16.29 13.25 -5.87
C GLY A 582 -15.73 14.62 -5.46
N ALA A 583 -15.79 14.97 -4.17
CA ALA A 583 -15.20 16.19 -3.64
C ALA A 583 -13.67 16.16 -3.64
N SER A 584 -13.08 14.97 -3.61
CA SER A 584 -11.64 14.73 -3.62
C SER A 584 -11.07 14.43 -5.02
N THR A 585 -11.91 14.51 -6.05
CA THR A 585 -11.48 14.40 -7.46
C THR A 585 -10.86 15.72 -7.89
N LEU A 586 -9.52 15.81 -7.88
CA LEU A 586 -8.81 17.10 -7.90
C LEU A 586 -9.08 17.96 -9.13
N TYR A 587 -9.15 17.38 -10.33
CA TYR A 587 -9.08 18.14 -11.58
C TYR A 587 -10.46 18.42 -12.21
N GLY A 588 -11.51 18.37 -11.39
CA GLY A 588 -12.88 18.70 -11.78
C GLY A 588 -13.65 17.54 -12.44
N PRO A 589 -14.82 17.82 -13.03
CA PRO A 589 -15.78 16.80 -13.50
C PRO A 589 -15.26 15.89 -14.62
N HIS A 590 -14.24 16.32 -15.35
CA HIS A 590 -13.68 15.61 -16.50
C HIS A 590 -12.37 14.88 -16.18
N THR A 591 -12.04 14.71 -14.90
CA THR A 591 -10.79 14.06 -14.46
C THR A 591 -10.63 12.65 -15.05
N LEU A 592 -11.63 11.78 -14.92
CA LEU A 592 -11.59 10.43 -15.50
C LEU A 592 -11.46 10.47 -17.03
N ASP A 593 -12.23 11.34 -17.68
CA ASP A 593 -12.23 11.44 -19.15
C ASP A 593 -10.84 11.85 -19.66
N ALA A 594 -10.15 12.75 -18.95
CA ALA A 594 -8.79 13.17 -19.27
C ALA A 594 -7.80 12.01 -19.14
N TYR A 595 -7.88 11.26 -18.04
CA TYR A 595 -7.06 10.06 -17.82
C TYR A 595 -7.24 9.01 -18.93
N ILE A 596 -8.49 8.73 -19.30
CA ILE A 596 -8.80 7.79 -20.39
C ILE A 596 -8.30 8.32 -21.73
N ASN A 597 -8.64 9.57 -22.08
CA ASN A 597 -8.26 10.19 -23.34
C ASN A 597 -6.73 10.12 -23.51
N TYR A 598 -5.98 10.63 -22.53
CA TYR A 598 -4.52 10.68 -22.59
C TYR A 598 -3.90 9.28 -22.71
N THR A 599 -4.43 8.30 -21.98
CA THR A 599 -3.97 6.91 -22.09
C THR A 599 -4.13 6.38 -23.51
N LEU A 600 -5.27 6.65 -24.16
CA LEU A 600 -5.57 6.14 -25.49
C LEU A 600 -4.83 6.89 -26.60
N THR A 601 -4.60 8.20 -26.44
CA THR A 601 -4.03 9.07 -27.48
C THR A 601 -2.50 9.17 -27.41
N HIS A 602 -1.90 9.02 -26.23
CA HIS A 602 -0.46 9.21 -26.02
C HIS A 602 0.26 7.94 -25.53
N LEU A 603 -0.29 7.23 -24.54
CA LEU A 603 0.42 6.10 -23.93
C LEU A 603 0.27 4.77 -24.70
N LEU A 604 -0.91 4.50 -25.24
CA LEU A 604 -1.20 3.24 -25.94
C LEU A 604 -0.57 3.15 -27.35
N PRO A 605 -0.52 4.21 -28.18
CA PRO A 605 0.04 4.10 -29.53
C PRO A 605 1.49 3.59 -29.62
N PRO A 606 2.44 4.03 -28.76
CA PRO A 606 3.81 3.49 -28.75
C PRO A 606 3.93 2.03 -28.29
N LEU A 607 2.86 1.47 -27.73
CA LEU A 607 2.75 0.08 -27.28
C LEU A 607 2.08 -0.82 -28.33
N LYS A 608 1.86 -0.34 -29.57
CA LYS A 608 1.37 -1.18 -30.67
C LYS A 608 2.53 -1.92 -31.33
N GLU A 609 2.30 -3.16 -31.75
CA GLU A 609 3.27 -3.87 -32.59
C GLU A 609 3.34 -3.18 -33.96
N MET A 610 4.54 -2.78 -34.37
CA MET A 610 4.80 -2.24 -35.70
C MET A 610 5.37 -3.35 -36.58
N GLU A 611 4.89 -3.45 -37.82
CA GLU A 611 5.48 -4.34 -38.82
C GLU A 611 6.95 -3.95 -39.11
N GLU A 612 7.83 -4.95 -39.25
CA GLU A 612 9.13 -4.76 -39.88
C GLU A 612 8.93 -4.31 -41.34
N GLY A 613 9.02 -3.01 -41.60
CA GLY A 613 9.02 -2.46 -42.96
C GLY A 613 8.17 -1.22 -43.21
N ASP A 614 7.39 -0.74 -42.23
CA ASP A 614 6.59 0.48 -42.42
C ASP A 614 7.45 1.75 -42.29
N HIS A 615 8.02 2.19 -43.41
CA HIS A 615 8.79 3.43 -43.54
C HIS A 615 7.91 4.69 -43.61
N HIS A 616 6.62 4.63 -43.28
CA HIS A 616 5.69 5.78 -43.33
C HIS A 616 5.10 6.15 -41.96
N ALA A 617 5.84 5.88 -40.87
CA ALA A 617 5.57 6.55 -39.61
C ALA A 617 5.73 8.08 -39.78
N PRO A 618 4.81 8.91 -39.24
CA PRO A 618 5.01 10.36 -39.21
C PRO A 618 6.38 10.68 -38.57
N GLU A 619 7.05 11.73 -39.03
CA GLU A 619 8.43 12.17 -38.65
C GLU A 619 8.69 12.38 -37.14
N SER A 620 7.76 12.01 -36.26
CA SER A 620 7.98 11.87 -34.82
C SER A 620 8.30 10.44 -34.39
N SER A 621 8.78 9.58 -35.30
CA SER A 621 9.16 8.19 -35.00
C SER A 621 10.28 8.17 -33.95
N LEU A 622 9.87 8.04 -32.68
CA LEU A 622 10.71 7.63 -31.57
C LEU A 622 11.53 6.43 -32.05
N ASP A 623 12.84 6.58 -32.07
CA ASP A 623 13.79 5.53 -32.44
C ASP A 623 13.56 4.31 -31.53
N LEU A 624 12.82 3.32 -32.05
CA LEU A 624 12.48 2.07 -31.36
C LEU A 624 13.71 1.19 -31.06
N SER A 625 14.91 1.61 -31.50
CA SER A 625 16.17 0.92 -31.24
C SER A 625 16.84 1.30 -29.91
N ARG A 626 16.29 2.27 -29.18
CA ARG A 626 16.78 2.67 -27.84
C ARG A 626 15.65 2.58 -26.80
N PRO A 627 15.96 2.26 -25.52
CA PRO A 627 14.99 2.40 -24.45
C PRO A 627 14.48 3.85 -24.49
N ASN A 628 13.16 4.06 -24.46
CA ASN A 628 12.62 5.42 -24.45
C ASN A 628 12.91 6.08 -23.10
N THR A 629 14.12 6.63 -22.94
CA THR A 629 14.55 7.37 -21.75
C THR A 629 14.15 8.84 -21.80
N ALA A 630 13.40 9.26 -22.84
CA ALA A 630 12.97 10.63 -22.96
C ALA A 630 11.92 10.94 -21.89
N ILE A 631 12.17 11.98 -21.11
CA ILE A 631 11.20 12.50 -20.16
C ILE A 631 10.28 13.44 -20.95
N HIS A 632 9.01 13.07 -21.06
CA HIS A 632 8.01 13.85 -21.76
C HIS A 632 7.15 14.67 -20.79
N GLY A 633 6.74 15.85 -21.24
CA GLY A 633 5.92 16.77 -20.46
C GLY A 633 6.67 17.61 -19.42
N PRO A 634 5.96 18.46 -18.66
CA PRO A 634 6.56 19.31 -17.64
C PRO A 634 7.00 18.48 -16.43
N GLN A 635 8.16 18.76 -15.86
CA GLN A 635 8.62 18.04 -14.67
C GLN A 635 7.92 18.55 -13.40
N PRO A 636 7.44 17.66 -12.52
CA PRO A 636 6.84 18.07 -11.24
C PRO A 636 7.91 18.64 -10.30
N PRO A 637 7.55 19.57 -9.40
CA PRO A 637 8.48 20.04 -8.39
C PRO A 637 8.80 18.93 -7.37
N ILE A 638 10.09 18.77 -7.03
CA ILE A 638 10.55 17.82 -6.01
C ILE A 638 10.89 18.58 -4.73
N GLN A 639 10.05 18.45 -3.71
CA GLN A 639 10.07 19.27 -2.50
C GLN A 639 10.85 18.63 -1.33
N VAL A 640 11.59 17.55 -1.55
CA VAL A 640 12.32 16.80 -0.50
C VAL A 640 13.27 17.69 0.33
N ASN A 641 13.87 18.69 -0.31
CA ASN A 641 14.83 19.60 0.34
C ASN A 641 14.24 20.94 0.77
N ASP A 642 13.06 21.29 0.26
CA ASP A 642 12.39 22.57 0.52
C ASP A 642 11.22 22.43 1.53
N SER A 643 10.74 21.19 1.73
CA SER A 643 9.66 20.89 2.67
C SER A 643 10.00 21.28 4.09
N TRP A 644 9.00 21.85 4.77
CA TRP A 644 9.12 22.23 6.18
C TRP A 644 8.96 21.02 7.07
N SER A 645 9.59 21.06 8.25
CA SER A 645 9.44 20.01 9.27
C SER A 645 9.32 20.63 10.65
N PHE A 646 8.21 20.37 11.32
CA PHE A 646 7.94 20.74 12.71
C PHE A 646 7.93 19.50 13.62
N ILE A 647 8.43 18.38 13.11
CA ILE A 647 8.56 17.12 13.83
C ILE A 647 9.75 17.26 14.79
N PRO A 648 9.56 17.13 16.11
CA PRO A 648 10.66 17.24 17.06
C PRO A 648 11.71 16.14 16.80
N PRO A 649 13.02 16.50 16.79
CA PRO A 649 14.07 15.48 16.71
C PRO A 649 14.17 14.72 18.04
N VAL A 650 14.73 13.51 18.00
CA VAL A 650 15.15 12.83 19.23
C VAL A 650 16.36 13.56 19.80
N ILE A 651 16.21 14.25 20.93
CA ILE A 651 17.31 15.04 21.52
C ILE A 651 18.26 14.12 22.31
N VAL A 652 17.72 13.36 23.25
CA VAL A 652 18.47 12.48 24.15
C VAL A 652 17.53 11.44 24.73
N ASP A 653 18.04 10.23 24.94
CA ASP A 653 17.42 9.20 25.76
C ASP A 653 18.15 9.08 27.09
N ARG A 654 17.40 8.85 28.17
CA ARG A 654 17.97 8.54 29.49
C ARG A 654 17.30 7.32 30.09
N ALA A 655 18.10 6.46 30.69
CA ALA A 655 17.59 5.46 31.62
C ALA A 655 17.22 6.15 32.96
N PRO A 656 16.19 5.65 33.69
CA PRO A 656 15.91 6.10 35.05
C PRO A 656 17.13 5.98 35.97
N LEU A 657 17.15 6.78 37.04
CA LEU A 657 18.26 6.78 38.00
C LEU A 657 18.51 5.37 38.54
N PHE A 658 19.78 4.94 38.54
CA PHE A 658 20.23 3.59 38.94
C PHE A 658 19.69 2.42 38.09
N LYS A 659 19.21 2.69 36.87
CA LYS A 659 18.86 1.68 35.87
C LYS A 659 19.69 1.86 34.60
N SER A 660 19.75 0.83 33.78
CA SER A 660 20.34 0.86 32.44
C SER A 660 19.25 0.67 31.38
N PHE A 661 19.54 1.07 30.14
CA PHE A 661 18.73 0.67 29.00
C PHE A 661 18.67 -0.85 28.90
N GLY A 662 17.51 -1.39 28.47
CA GLY A 662 17.28 -2.84 28.39
C GLY A 662 16.98 -3.51 29.74
N ALA A 663 17.07 -2.81 30.87
CA ALA A 663 16.73 -3.38 32.16
C ALA A 663 15.23 -3.69 32.25
N VAL A 664 14.88 -4.88 32.74
CA VAL A 664 13.48 -5.28 32.98
C VAL A 664 12.86 -4.41 34.08
N LYS A 665 11.71 -3.81 33.78
CA LYS A 665 10.84 -3.07 34.71
C LYS A 665 9.72 -3.95 35.25
N GLN A 666 9.11 -4.73 34.36
CA GLN A 666 8.10 -5.74 34.67
C GLN A 666 8.47 -6.99 33.88
N ASP A 667 8.67 -8.09 34.61
CA ASP A 667 9.09 -9.36 34.00
C ASP A 667 7.88 -10.24 33.64
N VAL A 668 8.15 -11.29 32.86
CA VAL A 668 7.18 -12.35 32.54
C VAL A 668 6.82 -13.17 33.78
N SER A 669 5.64 -13.80 33.76
CA SER A 669 5.31 -14.89 34.68
C SER A 669 6.08 -16.15 34.31
N ALA A 670 6.33 -17.04 35.29
CA ALA A 670 7.10 -18.27 35.03
C ALA A 670 6.36 -19.30 34.15
N ARG A 671 5.03 -19.21 34.06
CA ARG A 671 4.17 -20.17 33.34
C ARG A 671 2.99 -19.48 32.67
N TYR A 672 2.64 -19.97 31.49
CA TYR A 672 1.51 -19.54 30.67
C TYR A 672 0.86 -20.77 30.02
N LYS A 673 -0.40 -20.60 29.61
CA LYS A 673 -1.12 -21.57 28.77
C LYS A 673 -1.15 -21.07 27.32
N PRO A 674 -1.22 -21.97 26.32
CA PRO A 674 -1.58 -21.57 24.96
C PRO A 674 -2.86 -20.71 24.96
N GLY A 675 -2.81 -19.56 24.27
CA GLY A 675 -3.88 -18.56 24.29
C GLY A 675 -3.57 -17.33 25.15
N ASP A 676 -2.70 -17.44 26.15
CA ASP A 676 -2.31 -16.30 27.00
C ASP A 676 -1.49 -15.26 26.21
N THR A 677 -1.54 -14.00 26.68
CA THR A 677 -0.60 -12.96 26.23
C THR A 677 0.58 -12.88 27.19
N VAL A 678 1.77 -13.22 26.70
CA VAL A 678 3.02 -13.09 27.44
C VAL A 678 3.55 -11.67 27.27
N SER A 679 3.96 -11.00 28.34
CA SER A 679 4.51 -9.64 28.21
C SER A 679 5.63 -9.34 29.19
N ALA A 680 6.58 -8.52 28.75
CA ALA A 680 7.63 -7.92 29.58
C ALA A 680 7.82 -6.44 29.19
N THR A 681 8.13 -5.62 30.19
CA THR A 681 8.38 -4.19 30.02
C THR A 681 9.82 -3.87 30.38
N PHE A 682 10.52 -3.15 29.51
CA PHE A 682 11.93 -2.80 29.60
C PHE A 682 12.12 -1.28 29.71
N VAL A 683 13.23 -0.85 30.30
CA VAL A 683 13.72 0.53 30.14
C VAL A 683 14.11 0.71 28.67
N GLY A 684 13.42 1.61 27.97
CA GLY A 684 13.53 1.79 26.53
C GLY A 684 14.22 3.09 26.14
N ALA A 685 14.56 3.18 24.86
CA ALA A 685 14.97 4.40 24.16
C ALA A 685 14.05 4.62 22.95
N ASN A 686 14.10 5.80 22.32
CA ASN A 686 13.27 6.11 21.17
C ASN A 686 13.63 5.25 19.93
N PRO A 687 12.69 4.46 19.37
CA PRO A 687 12.90 3.67 18.15
C PRO A 687 13.30 4.48 16.91
N ARG A 688 13.07 5.81 16.91
CA ARG A 688 13.51 6.70 15.83
C ARG A 688 15.04 6.85 15.73
N ASN A 689 15.80 6.38 16.72
CA ASN A 689 17.26 6.36 16.65
C ASN A 689 17.78 5.38 15.60
N ASN A 690 17.07 4.27 15.39
CA ASN A 690 17.42 3.26 14.40
C ASN A 690 16.15 2.48 14.04
N HIS A 691 15.74 2.53 12.77
CA HIS A 691 14.55 1.81 12.31
C HIS A 691 14.75 0.29 12.23
N ARG A 692 16.02 -0.17 12.34
CA ARG A 692 16.43 -1.57 12.30
C ARG A 692 15.89 -2.26 11.05
N LEU A 693 16.04 -1.62 9.88
CA LEU A 693 15.66 -2.20 8.59
C LEU A 693 16.34 -3.56 8.39
N ASP A 694 15.59 -4.57 7.96
CA ASP A 694 15.97 -5.99 7.88
C ASP A 694 16.37 -6.64 9.24
N GLY A 695 16.37 -5.86 10.33
CA GLY A 695 16.57 -6.29 11.71
C GLY A 695 15.25 -6.46 12.45
N THR A 696 15.32 -6.45 13.78
CA THR A 696 14.13 -6.58 14.63
C THR A 696 14.25 -5.78 15.92
N PHE A 697 13.15 -5.23 16.42
CA PHE A 697 13.05 -4.60 17.74
C PHE A 697 12.77 -5.61 18.86
N ALA A 698 12.09 -6.72 18.54
CA ALA A 698 11.61 -7.69 19.51
C ALA A 698 11.69 -9.11 18.94
N ALA A 699 12.10 -10.06 19.79
CA ALA A 699 12.13 -11.47 19.44
C ALA A 699 11.58 -12.34 20.58
N VAL A 700 10.99 -13.47 20.21
CA VAL A 700 10.70 -14.59 21.11
C VAL A 700 11.73 -15.67 20.83
N GLU A 701 12.44 -16.12 21.85
CA GLU A 701 13.42 -17.19 21.73
C GLU A 701 12.91 -18.45 22.44
N LYS A 702 13.02 -19.62 21.80
CA LYS A 702 12.73 -20.94 22.38
C LYS A 702 14.04 -21.65 22.71
N PHE A 703 14.11 -22.28 23.87
CA PHE A 703 15.25 -23.11 24.25
C PHE A 703 15.12 -24.52 23.66
N ASP A 704 16.11 -24.93 22.88
CA ASP A 704 16.17 -26.24 22.25
C ASP A 704 16.96 -27.22 23.13
N TYR A 705 16.21 -28.04 23.88
CA TYR A 705 16.78 -29.05 24.78
C TYR A 705 17.37 -30.26 24.06
N GLU A 706 16.94 -30.54 22.83
CA GLU A 706 17.17 -31.84 22.19
C GLU A 706 18.35 -31.82 21.21
N ARG A 707 18.55 -30.70 20.51
CA ARG A 707 19.53 -30.65 19.41
C ARG A 707 20.72 -29.76 19.70
N THR A 708 20.55 -28.59 20.31
CA THR A 708 21.61 -27.57 20.36
C THR A 708 21.96 -27.07 21.77
N LEU A 709 21.10 -27.26 22.77
CA LEU A 709 21.24 -26.69 24.12
C LEU A 709 21.40 -25.16 24.10
N ALA A 710 20.74 -24.51 23.15
CA ALA A 710 20.82 -23.07 22.91
C ALA A 710 19.44 -22.44 22.69
N TRP A 711 19.39 -21.12 22.80
CA TRP A 711 18.22 -20.30 22.48
C TRP A 711 18.19 -20.00 20.98
N HIS A 712 17.02 -20.15 20.36
CA HIS A 712 16.81 -19.81 18.95
C HIS A 712 15.60 -18.90 18.82
N GLU A 713 15.70 -17.90 17.95
CA GLU A 713 14.56 -17.05 17.58
C GLU A 713 13.49 -17.90 16.91
N VAL A 714 12.26 -17.79 17.40
CA VAL A 714 11.07 -18.45 16.83
C VAL A 714 10.01 -17.46 16.39
N ARG A 715 10.05 -16.23 16.90
CA ARG A 715 9.23 -15.10 16.44
C ARG A 715 10.05 -13.83 16.45
N ARG A 716 9.72 -12.91 15.55
CA ARG A 716 10.26 -11.54 15.49
C ARG A 716 9.18 -10.56 15.07
N ASP A 717 9.49 -9.27 15.04
CA ASP A 717 8.56 -8.18 14.69
C ASP A 717 8.02 -8.16 13.23
N VAL A 718 8.17 -9.28 12.50
CA VAL A 718 7.47 -9.58 11.25
C VAL A 718 6.21 -10.41 11.47
N ASP A 719 6.14 -11.14 12.59
CA ASP A 719 5.08 -12.07 12.92
C ASP A 719 3.92 -11.33 13.60
N TRP A 720 2.72 -11.53 13.08
CA TRP A 720 1.52 -10.81 13.56
C TRP A 720 1.25 -10.97 15.06
N SER A 721 1.70 -12.08 15.68
CA SER A 721 1.50 -12.38 17.10
C SER A 721 2.47 -11.66 18.05
N LEU A 722 3.51 -11.00 17.54
CA LEU A 722 4.50 -10.28 18.35
C LEU A 722 4.31 -8.76 18.20
N VAL A 723 4.00 -8.10 19.31
CA VAL A 723 3.75 -6.65 19.35
C VAL A 723 4.85 -5.95 20.15
N PHE A 724 5.43 -4.93 19.54
CA PHE A 724 6.37 -4.00 20.16
C PHE A 724 5.66 -2.67 20.43
N GLU A 725 5.53 -2.28 21.68
CA GLU A 725 4.93 -1.00 22.08
C GLU A 725 5.96 -0.14 22.81
N TRP A 726 5.97 1.15 22.50
CA TRP A 726 6.87 2.12 23.09
C TRP A 726 6.09 3.26 23.71
N ARG A 727 6.55 3.71 24.89
CA ARG A 727 5.92 4.81 25.61
C ARG A 727 6.95 5.78 26.18
N ARG A 728 6.79 7.07 25.88
CA ARG A 728 7.48 8.16 26.59
C ARG A 728 6.98 8.21 28.03
N THR A 729 7.89 8.16 29.00
CA THR A 729 7.55 8.30 30.43
C THR A 729 7.88 9.69 30.97
N SER A 730 8.83 10.40 30.38
CA SER A 730 9.11 11.80 30.66
C SER A 730 9.76 12.49 29.47
N GLU A 731 9.12 13.55 28.96
CA GLU A 731 9.72 14.42 27.92
C GLU A 731 10.91 15.21 28.46
N VAL A 732 10.78 15.78 29.66
CA VAL A 732 11.80 16.65 30.27
C VAL A 732 13.11 15.90 30.54
N VAL A 733 13.01 14.65 30.99
CA VAL A 733 14.18 13.83 31.32
C VAL A 733 14.60 12.92 30.16
N GLY A 734 13.74 12.73 29.16
CA GLY A 734 14.01 11.85 28.01
C GLY A 734 13.93 10.37 28.35
N THR A 735 13.10 9.97 29.33
CA THR A 735 12.93 8.56 29.71
C THR A 735 11.78 7.91 28.94
N SER A 736 11.94 6.62 28.60
CA SER A 736 10.91 5.82 27.93
C SER A 736 10.95 4.36 28.39
N GLU A 737 9.91 3.63 28.03
CA GLU A 737 9.83 2.18 28.22
C GLU A 737 9.30 1.50 26.97
N VAL A 738 9.62 0.22 26.84
CA VAL A 738 9.14 -0.65 25.77
C VAL A 738 8.42 -1.83 26.42
N GLN A 739 7.23 -2.14 25.95
CA GLN A 739 6.52 -3.37 26.27
C GLN A 739 6.54 -4.29 25.04
N ILE A 740 7.01 -5.52 25.24
CA ILE A 740 6.92 -6.58 24.23
C ILE A 740 5.79 -7.51 24.66
N LYS A 741 4.87 -7.81 23.73
CA LYS A 741 3.77 -8.74 23.95
C LYS A 741 3.81 -9.85 22.90
N TRP A 742 3.81 -11.11 23.35
CA TRP A 742 3.57 -12.26 22.50
C TRP A 742 2.16 -12.77 22.77
N GLU A 743 1.27 -12.52 21.80
CA GLU A 743 -0.15 -12.85 21.85
C GLU A 743 -0.37 -14.26 21.29
N THR A 744 -0.12 -15.30 22.11
CA THR A 744 -0.15 -16.70 21.65
C THR A 744 -1.53 -17.13 21.12
N GLY A 745 -2.60 -16.44 21.51
CA GLY A 745 -3.96 -16.65 20.99
C GLY A 745 -4.06 -16.56 19.46
N TRP A 746 -3.25 -15.73 18.79
CA TRP A 746 -3.27 -15.67 17.32
C TRP A 746 -2.82 -16.97 16.66
N GLU A 747 -1.87 -17.65 17.29
CA GLU A 747 -1.32 -18.93 16.83
C GLU A 747 -2.31 -20.08 17.04
N MET A 748 -3.23 -19.90 17.99
CA MET A 748 -4.32 -20.83 18.30
C MET A 748 -5.61 -20.56 17.52
N GLY A 749 -5.64 -19.55 16.66
CA GLY A 749 -6.86 -19.13 15.96
C GLY A 749 -7.86 -18.35 16.82
N GLY A 750 -7.42 -17.78 17.95
CA GLY A 750 -8.24 -16.98 18.87
C GLY A 750 -8.87 -15.73 18.24
N TRP A 751 -8.37 -15.28 17.10
CA TRP A 751 -9.00 -14.24 16.28
C TRP A 751 -10.38 -14.62 15.74
N ARG A 752 -10.76 -15.90 15.77
CA ARG A 752 -12.04 -16.39 15.26
C ARG A 752 -13.23 -16.12 16.16
N VAL A 753 -13.01 -15.78 17.43
CA VAL A 753 -14.07 -15.61 18.44
C VAL A 753 -14.69 -14.23 18.31
N ARG A 754 -16.00 -14.13 18.03
CA ARG A 754 -16.70 -12.83 17.99
C ARG A 754 -16.97 -12.33 19.40
N ALA A 755 -16.87 -11.02 19.60
CA ALA A 755 -17.23 -10.41 20.89
C ALA A 755 -18.71 -10.68 21.17
N GLY A 756 -19.01 -11.46 22.21
CA GLY A 756 -20.36 -11.81 22.64
C GLY A 756 -20.78 -13.27 22.39
N GLU A 757 -19.97 -14.07 21.69
CA GLU A 757 -20.17 -15.53 21.61
C GLU A 757 -19.35 -16.18 22.73
N ASP A 758 -19.98 -16.44 23.88
CA ASP A 758 -19.44 -17.41 24.85
C ASP A 758 -19.28 -18.77 24.14
N GLU A 759 -18.28 -19.57 24.51
CA GLU A 759 -17.96 -20.88 23.89
C GLU A 759 -19.15 -21.87 23.82
N GLU A 760 -20.28 -21.56 24.47
CA GLU A 760 -21.50 -22.36 24.49
C GLU A 760 -22.44 -22.11 23.28
N GLU A 761 -22.35 -20.99 22.55
CA GLU A 761 -23.35 -20.62 21.52
C GLU A 761 -22.98 -21.01 20.07
N MET A 762 -21.80 -21.60 19.86
CA MET A 762 -21.35 -22.16 18.56
C MET A 762 -22.08 -23.47 18.17
N VAL A 763 -23.19 -23.82 18.84
CA VAL A 763 -23.98 -25.05 18.61
C VAL A 763 -25.34 -24.79 17.94
N GLU A 764 -25.86 -23.55 17.88
CA GLU A 764 -27.25 -23.32 17.46
C GLU A 764 -27.51 -22.23 16.40
N ILE A 765 -26.55 -21.95 15.50
CA ILE A 765 -26.85 -21.18 14.26
C ILE A 765 -26.77 -22.11 13.05
N GLY A 766 -27.74 -23.01 12.98
CA GLY A 766 -27.82 -24.01 11.90
C GLY A 766 -29.11 -24.81 11.94
N ALA A 767 -30.24 -24.17 12.26
CA ALA A 767 -31.53 -24.85 12.25
C ALA A 767 -32.66 -23.90 11.88
N ASP A 768 -32.79 -23.58 10.58
CA ASP A 768 -34.13 -23.48 10.00
C ASP A 768 -34.21 -24.22 8.66
N LYS A 769 -34.59 -25.49 8.81
CA LYS A 769 -35.39 -26.39 7.98
C LYS A 769 -35.38 -26.24 6.45
N GLY A 770 -34.65 -27.17 5.83
CA GLY A 770 -35.04 -27.90 4.61
C GLY A 770 -34.59 -29.36 4.76
N ASP A 771 -35.55 -30.29 4.73
CA ASP A 771 -35.41 -31.72 5.01
C ASP A 771 -34.48 -32.43 4.01
N ASP A 772 -33.25 -32.79 4.43
CA ASP A 772 -32.35 -33.81 3.82
C ASP A 772 -31.14 -34.11 4.75
N GLY A 773 -31.40 -34.49 6.02
CA GLY A 773 -30.41 -34.42 7.10
C GLY A 773 -29.90 -35.75 7.67
N HIS A 774 -29.03 -36.47 6.96
CA HIS A 774 -28.15 -37.49 7.58
C HIS A 774 -26.68 -37.45 7.14
N GLY A 775 -26.37 -36.85 5.98
CA GLY A 775 -24.99 -36.64 5.52
C GLY A 775 -24.29 -35.46 6.20
N ASP A 776 -25.05 -34.44 6.60
CA ASP A 776 -24.50 -33.17 7.08
C ASP A 776 -23.94 -33.26 8.51
N LEU A 777 -24.61 -33.98 9.41
CA LEU A 777 -24.14 -34.23 10.80
C LEU A 777 -22.78 -34.96 10.87
N LEU A 778 -22.49 -35.85 9.92
CA LEU A 778 -21.23 -36.57 9.85
C LEU A 778 -20.09 -35.68 9.32
N LEU A 779 -20.39 -34.77 8.39
CA LEU A 779 -19.45 -33.79 7.88
C LEU A 779 -19.10 -32.74 8.94
N THR A 780 -20.09 -32.28 9.72
CA THR A 780 -19.88 -31.36 10.85
C THR A 780 -19.01 -31.99 11.93
N ARG A 781 -19.32 -33.22 12.38
CA ARG A 781 -18.48 -33.95 13.34
C ARG A 781 -17.06 -34.21 12.84
N ARG A 782 -16.88 -34.47 11.54
CA ARG A 782 -15.56 -34.69 10.93
C ARG A 782 -14.75 -33.38 10.87
N ARG A 783 -15.39 -32.26 10.56
CA ARG A 783 -14.79 -30.91 10.60
C ARG A 783 -14.40 -30.53 12.03
N GLU A 784 -15.27 -30.77 13.01
CA GLU A 784 -14.99 -30.56 14.43
C GLU A 784 -13.81 -31.42 14.92
N GLN A 785 -13.75 -32.70 14.54
CA GLN A 785 -12.62 -33.56 14.91
C GLN A 785 -11.31 -33.10 14.27
N GLN A 786 -11.33 -32.67 13.00
CA GLN A 786 -10.15 -32.13 12.33
C GLN A 786 -9.69 -30.80 12.94
N GLN A 787 -10.61 -29.92 13.32
CA GLN A 787 -10.30 -28.68 14.03
C GLN A 787 -9.69 -28.95 15.41
N ARG A 788 -10.28 -29.88 16.20
CA ARG A 788 -9.73 -30.28 17.50
C ARG A 788 -8.33 -30.92 17.37
N GLN A 789 -8.08 -31.69 16.31
CA GLN A 789 -6.76 -32.28 16.05
C GLN A 789 -5.73 -31.21 15.66
N ARG A 790 -6.11 -30.24 14.83
CA ARG A 790 -5.22 -29.10 14.48
C ARG A 790 -4.91 -28.26 15.71
N GLN A 791 -5.94 -27.88 16.47
CA GLN A 791 -5.77 -27.12 17.71
C GLN A 791 -4.86 -27.83 18.71
N ARG A 792 -5.01 -29.15 18.90
CA ARG A 792 -4.09 -29.91 19.76
C ARG A 792 -2.65 -29.90 19.25
N LYS A 793 -2.46 -29.97 17.93
CA LYS A 793 -1.12 -29.88 17.34
C LYS A 793 -0.51 -28.49 17.57
N ASP A 794 -1.28 -27.44 17.34
CA ASP A 794 -0.84 -26.05 17.55
C ASP A 794 -0.51 -25.79 19.04
N GLU A 795 -1.30 -26.35 19.96
CA GLU A 795 -1.02 -26.33 21.40
C GLU A 795 0.29 -27.05 21.74
N ASP A 796 0.51 -28.24 21.18
CA ASP A 796 1.72 -29.02 21.43
C ASP A 796 2.97 -28.34 20.83
N ASP A 797 2.85 -27.70 19.66
CA ASP A 797 3.94 -26.97 19.00
C ASP A 797 4.38 -25.73 19.82
N LEU A 798 3.43 -25.11 20.53
CA LEU A 798 3.67 -23.97 21.43
C LEU A 798 4.33 -24.33 22.76
N LYS A 799 4.31 -25.60 23.18
CA LYS A 799 4.91 -25.99 24.48
C LYS A 799 6.42 -25.84 24.44
N GLY A 800 6.99 -25.31 25.53
CA GLY A 800 8.44 -25.14 25.63
C GLY A 800 8.88 -24.14 26.67
N LEU A 801 10.20 -23.92 26.75
CA LEU A 801 10.82 -22.86 27.53
C LEU A 801 11.19 -21.70 26.61
N TYR A 802 10.78 -20.49 26.98
CA TYR A 802 10.87 -19.28 26.18
C TYR A 802 11.47 -18.11 26.96
N ARG A 803 11.93 -17.08 26.23
CA ARG A 803 12.22 -15.74 26.77
C ARG A 803 11.94 -14.68 25.70
N LEU A 804 11.67 -13.45 26.15
CA LEU A 804 11.52 -12.28 25.29
C LEU A 804 12.84 -11.52 25.23
N ARG A 805 13.21 -11.03 24.04
CA ARG A 805 14.36 -10.16 23.83
C ARG A 805 13.95 -8.84 23.20
N TYR A 806 14.51 -7.76 23.72
CA TYR A 806 14.39 -6.39 23.23
C TYR A 806 15.72 -5.92 22.65
N TYR A 807 15.69 -5.35 21.45
CA TYR A 807 16.81 -4.66 20.83
C TYR A 807 16.51 -3.17 20.69
N GLY A 808 17.38 -2.32 21.24
CA GLY A 808 17.18 -0.88 21.22
C GLY A 808 18.46 -0.10 20.92
N ASP A 809 18.27 1.18 20.58
CA ASP A 809 19.33 2.11 20.24
C ASP A 809 19.08 3.43 21.00
N ALA A 810 20.01 3.85 21.85
CA ALA A 810 19.87 5.03 22.70
C ALA A 810 20.74 6.18 22.22
N ARG A 811 20.18 7.40 22.16
CA ARG A 811 20.93 8.62 21.80
C ARG A 811 21.42 9.35 23.05
N ALA A 812 22.74 9.51 23.16
CA ALA A 812 23.36 10.37 24.17
C ALA A 812 23.22 11.86 23.80
N PHE A 813 23.40 12.76 24.78
CA PHE A 813 23.35 14.22 24.55
C PHE A 813 24.38 14.72 23.52
N SER A 814 25.47 13.98 23.31
CA SER A 814 26.45 14.25 22.25
C SER A 814 25.96 13.90 20.83
N GLY A 815 24.77 13.31 20.70
CA GLY A 815 24.22 12.77 19.46
C GLY A 815 24.64 11.33 19.15
N LYS A 816 25.62 10.77 19.88
CA LYS A 816 26.07 9.38 19.68
C LYS A 816 24.94 8.39 19.97
N ILE A 817 24.69 7.49 19.05
CA ILE A 817 23.74 6.37 19.20
C ILE A 817 24.50 5.12 19.62
N THR A 818 23.99 4.40 20.62
CA THR A 818 24.59 3.16 21.13
C THR A 818 23.50 2.08 21.24
N SER A 819 23.75 0.93 20.61
CA SER A 819 22.87 -0.23 20.71
C SER A 819 22.94 -0.87 22.09
N PHE A 820 21.84 -1.48 22.50
CA PHE A 820 21.73 -2.26 23.72
C PHE A 820 20.67 -3.35 23.57
N GLU A 821 20.67 -4.30 24.50
CA GLU A 821 19.71 -5.39 24.52
C GLU A 821 19.09 -5.54 25.92
N GLY A 822 17.85 -6.02 25.96
CA GLY A 822 17.16 -6.46 27.16
C GLY A 822 16.66 -7.89 26.98
N VAL A 823 16.71 -8.69 28.03
CA VAL A 823 16.23 -10.08 28.02
C VAL A 823 15.34 -10.27 29.25
N SER A 824 14.14 -10.81 29.05
CA SER A 824 13.23 -11.14 30.16
C SER A 824 13.75 -12.34 30.96
N GLY A 825 13.09 -12.63 32.08
CA GLY A 825 13.12 -13.95 32.69
C GLY A 825 12.63 -15.04 31.73
N GLU A 826 12.92 -16.28 32.08
CA GLU A 826 12.47 -17.46 31.34
C GLU A 826 11.06 -17.86 31.76
N PHE A 827 10.25 -18.32 30.81
CA PHE A 827 8.88 -18.77 31.06
C PHE A 827 8.55 -20.04 30.29
N ARG A 828 7.64 -20.85 30.82
CA ARG A 828 7.14 -22.04 30.10
C ARG A 828 5.72 -21.81 29.58
N VAL A 829 5.47 -22.30 28.38
CA VAL A 829 4.11 -22.53 27.87
C VAL A 829 3.83 -24.02 28.05
N GLU A 830 2.80 -24.36 28.84
CA GLU A 830 2.46 -25.74 29.27
C GLU A 830 1.04 -26.15 28.90
#